data_AF-A0A6M2DH67-F1
#
_entry.id   AF-A0A6M2DH67-F1
#
_cell.length_a   1.000
_cell.length_b   1.000
_cell.length_c   1.000
_cell.angle_alpha   90.00
_cell.angle_beta   90.00
_cell.angle_gamma   90.00
#
_symmetry.space_group_name_H-M   'P 1'
#
loop_
_entity.id
_entity.type
_entity.pdbx_description
1 polymer ?
#
loop_
_entity_poly.entity_id
_entity_poly.type
_entity_poly.pdbx_seq_one_letter_code
_entity_poly.pdbx_strand_id
1 'polypeptide(L)'
;LSQSEKILKHNIIFLFNGAEENLMQASHGFITQHKWASEVRAFINLEACGAGGREILFQAGPSSPWIMHTYSNTVPYPYASSLAQEIFESGVIPGETDFRIFRDFGKVSGLDFAWSTNGYVYHTKYDTVKQVPLGTLQRTGDNILALTIGMANGHQLSDISQNTESGLVFFDFLGAFVVRWPFLMADVINILSLIISLYSMFRNMKKAEKQGISTKSYYKHLFSSFMFVILSWVICLCFNLLIGWNLMILNRQMSWYARPMWLFFLYVIPTLFVGMLALLLFAKKQRKVIESPWILFQLYYDAVHLFWCFCLFCTILLKIRSGFIALLWVIFAAVGNFACQFFFRHYRDKKWLLLHIVTFSLPFVQSFYLVLAALYMFVPIMGRSGASVPAELIMAGMVSIKFSLIFSFVTILILLCKSPERVINILAGVFFISMTVIIFTPLGFPYSGEVMAPAPQRYMIFHTLRIFHNEHGKVRKADSGYWMVDMDVNSPASVQNLVPDMNKLTRDPDACSEELYCGYPYLLPVIKFLSLSHWIPAPAPNLPNISDIVLNHKHLINKNVWRFNFTVTGPYHIGLMLSPRAGVKLVKWSIDSNEPLEGEPFKGRPTYFVYYGCASDPEPWNFHIDLLVESTEKPEHMLDVAVCGHYLYG
;
A
#
# COMPACT_ATOMS: atom_id res chain seq x y z
N LEU A 1 -5.41 -12.36 -35.71
CA LEU A 1 -6.74 -12.60 -35.11
C LEU A 1 -6.72 -14.01 -34.53
N SER A 2 -6.99 -14.17 -33.23
CA SER A 2 -7.02 -15.48 -32.56
C SER A 2 -8.15 -16.35 -33.13
N GLN A 3 -7.87 -17.62 -33.37
CA GLN A 3 -8.88 -18.60 -33.80
C GLN A 3 -9.17 -19.55 -32.64
N SER A 4 -10.44 -19.81 -32.37
CA SER A 4 -10.89 -20.81 -31.41
C SER A 4 -11.67 -21.87 -32.18
N GLU A 5 -11.38 -23.15 -31.93
CA GLU A 5 -12.16 -24.26 -32.49
C GLU A 5 -13.59 -24.30 -31.93
N LYS A 6 -13.83 -23.62 -30.80
CA LYS A 6 -15.15 -23.47 -30.17
C LYS A 6 -15.66 -22.06 -30.34
N ILE A 7 -16.90 -21.94 -30.80
CA ILE A 7 -17.61 -20.66 -30.85
C ILE A 7 -17.83 -20.17 -29.43
N LEU A 8 -17.36 -18.95 -29.16
CA LEU A 8 -17.61 -18.25 -27.89
C LEU A 8 -19.00 -17.62 -27.92
N LYS A 9 -19.71 -17.63 -26.78
CA LYS A 9 -21.03 -17.01 -26.67
C LYS A 9 -20.98 -15.48 -26.68
N HIS A 10 -19.90 -14.92 -26.15
CA HIS A 10 -19.68 -13.48 -26.06
C HIS A 10 -18.36 -13.09 -26.74
N ASN A 11 -18.34 -11.89 -27.31
CA ASN A 11 -17.16 -11.31 -27.95
C ASN A 11 -16.09 -10.97 -26.90
N ILE A 12 -14.83 -11.06 -27.31
CA ILE A 12 -13.68 -10.62 -26.50
C ILE A 12 -13.06 -9.41 -27.20
N ILE A 13 -12.89 -8.32 -26.46
CA ILE A 13 -12.17 -7.13 -26.90
C ILE A 13 -10.80 -7.16 -26.23
N PHE A 14 -9.73 -7.15 -27.02
CA PHE A 14 -8.37 -6.93 -26.54
C PHE A 14 -8.05 -5.44 -26.66
N LEU A 15 -7.92 -4.76 -25.53
CA LEU A 15 -7.55 -3.34 -25.48
C LEU A 15 -6.06 -3.24 -25.17
N PHE A 16 -5.27 -2.90 -26.18
CA PHE A 16 -3.86 -2.51 -26.01
C PHE A 16 -3.81 -0.98 -26.01
N ASN A 17 -3.89 -0.38 -24.83
CA ASN A 17 -3.83 1.06 -24.65
C ASN A 17 -2.45 1.51 -24.13
N GLY A 18 -2.16 2.80 -24.29
CA GLY A 18 -0.95 3.44 -23.77
C GLY A 18 -1.29 4.62 -22.87
N ALA A 19 -0.28 5.42 -22.52
CA ALA A 19 -0.46 6.63 -21.69
C ALA A 19 -1.14 6.37 -20.33
N GLU A 20 -0.97 5.16 -19.77
CA GLU A 20 -1.35 4.84 -18.40
C GLU A 20 -0.53 5.70 -17.42
N GLU A 21 0.79 5.74 -17.63
CA GLU A 21 1.78 6.55 -16.91
C GLU A 21 1.44 8.06 -16.89
N ASN A 22 0.62 8.51 -17.86
CA ASN A 22 0.13 9.88 -17.98
C ASN A 22 -1.29 10.02 -17.41
N LEU A 23 -1.62 9.27 -16.35
CA LEU A 23 -2.94 9.23 -15.69
C LEU A 23 -4.05 8.58 -16.53
N MET A 24 -3.79 7.39 -17.09
CA MET A 24 -4.79 6.50 -17.71
C MET A 24 -5.60 7.14 -18.86
N GLN A 25 -4.99 8.03 -19.63
CA GLN A 25 -5.70 8.84 -20.63
C GLN A 25 -6.35 8.00 -21.73
N ALA A 26 -5.68 6.95 -22.20
CA ALA A 26 -6.20 6.16 -23.31
C ALA A 26 -7.36 5.24 -22.91
N SER A 27 -7.34 4.64 -21.71
CA SER A 27 -8.49 3.87 -21.21
C SER A 27 -9.68 4.79 -20.96
N HIS A 28 -9.44 6.02 -20.49
CA HIS A 28 -10.48 7.02 -20.32
C HIS A 28 -11.11 7.39 -21.67
N GLY A 29 -10.29 7.68 -22.68
CA GLY A 29 -10.76 7.92 -24.05
C GLY A 29 -11.55 6.74 -24.61
N PHE A 30 -11.09 5.51 -24.40
CA PHE A 30 -11.81 4.31 -24.84
C PHE A 30 -13.20 4.22 -24.18
N ILE A 31 -13.27 4.22 -22.86
CA ILE A 31 -14.53 3.93 -22.15
C ILE A 31 -15.57 5.05 -22.29
N THR A 32 -15.13 6.30 -22.52
CA THR A 32 -16.02 7.46 -22.62
C THR A 32 -16.43 7.81 -24.05
N GLN A 33 -15.62 7.47 -25.06
CA GLN A 33 -15.83 7.95 -26.44
C GLN A 33 -15.87 6.85 -27.50
N HIS A 34 -15.25 5.68 -27.25
CA HIS A 34 -15.15 4.65 -28.30
C HIS A 34 -16.48 3.92 -28.50
N LYS A 35 -16.84 3.67 -29.77
CA LYS A 35 -18.12 3.02 -30.14
C LYS A 35 -18.36 1.64 -29.52
N TRP A 36 -17.28 0.91 -29.19
CA TRP A 36 -17.38 -0.41 -28.53
C TRP A 36 -17.55 -0.32 -27.01
N ALA A 37 -17.36 0.85 -26.39
CA ALA A 37 -17.45 0.99 -24.94
C ALA A 37 -18.81 0.54 -24.40
N SER A 38 -19.90 0.86 -25.10
CA SER A 38 -21.26 0.46 -24.73
C SER A 38 -21.52 -1.06 -24.82
N GLU A 39 -20.67 -1.80 -25.53
CA GLU A 39 -20.73 -3.27 -25.62
C GLU A 39 -19.97 -3.96 -24.47
N VAL A 40 -19.12 -3.24 -23.75
CA VAL A 40 -18.36 -3.80 -22.64
C VAL A 40 -19.32 -4.11 -21.48
N ARG A 41 -19.21 -5.35 -20.97
CA ARG A 41 -20.08 -5.89 -19.91
C ARG A 41 -19.30 -6.27 -18.65
N ALA A 42 -18.07 -6.70 -18.82
CA ALA A 42 -17.08 -6.89 -17.76
C ALA A 42 -15.69 -6.71 -18.36
N PHE A 43 -14.68 -6.52 -17.51
CA PHE A 43 -13.29 -6.41 -17.95
C PHE A 43 -12.32 -7.16 -17.03
N ILE A 44 -11.14 -7.43 -17.56
CA ILE A 44 -9.99 -7.96 -16.83
C ILE A 44 -8.85 -6.97 -17.08
N ASN A 45 -8.36 -6.33 -16.02
CA ASN A 45 -7.19 -5.48 -16.05
C ASN A 45 -5.95 -6.29 -15.61
N LEU A 46 -4.83 -6.07 -16.29
CA LEU A 46 -3.58 -6.79 -16.07
C LEU A 46 -2.45 -5.79 -15.88
N GLU A 47 -1.98 -5.69 -14.64
CA GLU A 47 -1.01 -4.69 -14.21
C GLU A 47 0.24 -5.31 -13.59
N ALA A 48 1.22 -4.47 -13.29
CA ALA A 48 2.42 -4.87 -12.58
C ALA A 48 2.98 -3.71 -11.75
N CYS A 49 3.28 -3.97 -10.48
CA CYS A 49 4.09 -3.09 -9.63
C CYS A 49 5.48 -3.70 -9.32
N GLY A 50 5.84 -4.77 -10.05
CA GLY A 50 7.13 -5.45 -10.05
C GLY A 50 7.26 -6.46 -11.19
N ALA A 51 8.47 -6.95 -11.44
CA ALA A 51 8.77 -7.87 -12.53
C ALA A 51 8.59 -9.35 -12.15
N GLY A 52 7.36 -9.74 -11.81
CA GLY A 52 6.93 -11.13 -11.78
C GLY A 52 6.29 -11.61 -10.48
N GLY A 53 6.45 -12.90 -10.21
CA GLY A 53 5.73 -13.60 -9.14
C GLY A 53 4.41 -14.19 -9.64
N ARG A 54 3.43 -14.30 -8.75
CA ARG A 54 2.05 -14.70 -9.08
C ARG A 54 1.22 -13.42 -9.20
N GLU A 55 0.36 -13.33 -10.21
CA GLU A 55 -0.58 -12.23 -10.35
C GLU A 55 -1.63 -12.29 -9.23
N ILE A 56 -1.58 -11.32 -8.33
CA ILE A 56 -2.56 -11.22 -7.24
C ILE A 56 -3.82 -10.58 -7.79
N LEU A 57 -4.97 -11.21 -7.58
CA LEU A 57 -6.26 -10.52 -7.69
C LEU A 57 -6.40 -9.60 -6.49
N PHE A 58 -6.24 -8.29 -6.73
CA PHE A 58 -6.24 -7.28 -5.69
C PHE A 58 -7.42 -6.31 -5.79
N GLN A 59 -8.19 -6.31 -6.88
CA GLN A 59 -9.49 -5.65 -6.91
C GLN A 59 -10.51 -6.51 -7.64
N ALA A 60 -11.69 -6.70 -7.02
CA ALA A 60 -12.87 -7.20 -7.69
C ALA A 60 -13.94 -6.11 -7.67
N GLY A 61 -14.48 -5.80 -8.84
CA GLY A 61 -15.47 -4.75 -9.03
C GLY A 61 -16.74 -5.01 -8.19
N PRO A 62 -17.40 -3.93 -7.75
CA PRO A 62 -18.64 -4.07 -6.98
C PRO A 62 -19.73 -4.75 -7.82
N SER A 63 -20.72 -5.34 -7.13
CA SER A 63 -22.00 -5.75 -7.72
C SER A 63 -21.91 -6.80 -8.85
N SER A 64 -20.90 -7.68 -8.84
CA SER A 64 -20.79 -8.79 -9.80
C SER A 64 -20.14 -10.04 -9.19
N PRO A 65 -20.77 -10.67 -8.17
CA PRO A 65 -20.26 -11.89 -7.52
C PRO A 65 -20.07 -13.05 -8.50
N TRP A 66 -20.77 -13.03 -9.64
CA TRP A 66 -20.62 -14.03 -10.70
C TRP A 66 -19.21 -14.05 -11.31
N ILE A 67 -18.51 -12.91 -11.35
CA ILE A 67 -17.15 -12.81 -11.87
C ILE A 67 -16.22 -13.62 -10.96
N MET A 68 -16.36 -13.45 -9.65
CA MET A 68 -15.61 -14.22 -8.66
C MET A 68 -15.99 -15.70 -8.63
N HIS A 69 -17.25 -16.03 -8.88
CA HIS A 69 -17.67 -17.41 -9.08
C HIS A 69 -16.92 -18.05 -10.26
N THR A 70 -16.87 -17.35 -11.40
CA THR A 70 -16.16 -17.79 -12.59
C THR A 70 -14.67 -17.95 -12.31
N TYR A 71 -14.04 -16.96 -11.69
CA TYR A 71 -12.64 -17.02 -11.26
C TYR A 71 -12.35 -18.26 -10.43
N SER A 72 -13.11 -18.48 -9.35
CA SER A 72 -12.89 -19.61 -8.44
C SER A 72 -13.03 -20.99 -9.09
N ASN A 73 -13.84 -21.11 -10.16
CA ASN A 73 -14.14 -22.38 -10.81
C ASN A 73 -13.24 -22.68 -12.01
N THR A 74 -12.65 -21.65 -12.62
CA THR A 74 -11.95 -21.78 -13.91
C THR A 74 -10.45 -21.59 -13.79
N VAL A 75 -10.00 -20.79 -12.83
CA VAL A 75 -8.57 -20.46 -12.71
C VAL A 75 -7.80 -21.61 -12.07
N PRO A 76 -6.81 -22.20 -12.76
CA PRO A 76 -6.07 -23.36 -12.27
C PRO A 76 -5.13 -23.04 -11.11
N TYR A 77 -4.58 -21.82 -11.06
CA TYR A 77 -3.58 -21.45 -10.07
C TYR A 77 -3.92 -20.15 -9.34
N PRO A 78 -4.95 -20.13 -8.50
CA PRO A 78 -5.46 -18.89 -7.92
C PRO A 78 -4.46 -18.20 -7.00
N TYR A 79 -4.55 -16.86 -6.96
CA TYR A 79 -3.89 -16.02 -5.99
C TYR A 79 -4.74 -14.77 -5.79
N ALA A 80 -5.51 -14.72 -4.71
CA ALA A 80 -6.58 -13.74 -4.53
C ALA A 80 -6.71 -13.39 -3.05
N SER A 81 -6.91 -12.11 -2.76
CA SER A 81 -6.95 -11.66 -1.37
C SER A 81 -7.85 -10.44 -1.20
N SER A 82 -8.97 -10.61 -0.50
CA SER A 82 -9.79 -9.47 -0.09
C SER A 82 -9.04 -8.51 0.84
N LEU A 83 -8.02 -8.99 1.57
CA LEU A 83 -7.13 -8.12 2.34
C LEU A 83 -6.32 -7.20 1.41
N ALA A 84 -5.85 -7.70 0.26
CA ALA A 84 -5.15 -6.87 -0.71
C ALA A 84 -6.09 -5.79 -1.29
N GLN A 85 -7.34 -6.17 -1.56
CA GLN A 85 -8.38 -5.22 -1.97
C GLN A 85 -8.64 -4.14 -0.93
N GLU A 86 -8.80 -4.50 0.34
CA GLU A 86 -9.01 -3.51 1.40
C GLU A 86 -7.80 -2.58 1.59
N ILE A 87 -6.58 -3.09 1.47
CA ILE A 87 -5.35 -2.27 1.55
C ILE A 87 -5.30 -1.31 0.35
N PHE A 88 -5.61 -1.75 -0.85
CA PHE A 88 -5.59 -0.90 -2.04
C PHE A 88 -6.69 0.17 -1.97
N GLU A 89 -7.92 -0.22 -1.63
CA GLU A 89 -9.07 0.69 -1.44
C GLU A 89 -8.85 1.72 -0.32
N SER A 90 -7.97 1.43 0.66
CA SER A 90 -7.64 2.38 1.73
C SER A 90 -6.79 3.56 1.27
N GLY A 91 -6.19 3.51 0.07
CA GLY A 91 -5.29 4.55 -0.44
C GLY A 91 -3.89 4.57 0.20
N VAL A 92 -3.56 3.59 1.05
CA VAL A 92 -2.21 3.47 1.66
C VAL A 92 -1.15 3.17 0.60
N ILE A 93 -1.51 2.48 -0.48
CA ILE A 93 -0.65 2.27 -1.64
C ILE A 93 -0.98 3.39 -2.64
N PRO A 94 -0.06 4.33 -2.90
CA PRO A 94 -0.26 5.38 -3.89
C PRO A 94 -0.10 4.78 -5.28
N GLY A 95 -1.20 4.32 -5.87
CA GLY A 95 -1.24 3.76 -7.21
C GLY A 95 -2.68 3.71 -7.71
N GLU A 96 -2.84 3.89 -9.01
CA GLU A 96 -4.10 3.74 -9.73
C GLU A 96 -3.83 2.86 -10.95
N THR A 97 -4.89 2.31 -11.52
CA THR A 97 -4.81 1.47 -12.73
C THR A 97 -5.98 1.82 -13.63
N ASP A 98 -5.98 1.29 -14.85
CA ASP A 98 -7.12 1.39 -15.75
C ASP A 98 -8.40 0.81 -15.15
N PHE A 99 -8.32 -0.09 -14.15
CA PHE A 99 -9.50 -0.59 -13.44
C PHE A 99 -10.36 0.54 -12.88
N ARG A 100 -9.75 1.58 -12.32
CA ARG A 100 -10.47 2.75 -11.81
C ARG A 100 -11.26 3.42 -12.92
N ILE A 101 -10.68 3.55 -14.11
CA ILE A 101 -11.32 4.23 -15.23
C ILE A 101 -12.58 3.49 -15.70
N PHE A 102 -12.49 2.18 -15.85
CA PHE A 102 -13.64 1.35 -16.20
C PHE A 102 -14.73 1.35 -15.10
N ARG A 103 -14.32 1.34 -13.82
CA ARG A 103 -15.23 1.40 -12.67
C ARG A 103 -15.92 2.75 -12.54
N ASP A 104 -15.17 3.83 -12.58
CA ASP A 104 -15.66 5.17 -12.22
C ASP A 104 -16.38 5.86 -13.39
N PHE A 105 -15.86 5.71 -14.61
CA PHE A 105 -16.42 6.37 -15.80
C PHE A 105 -17.30 5.43 -16.62
N GLY A 106 -16.88 4.16 -16.78
CA GLY A 106 -17.66 3.16 -17.52
C GLY A 106 -18.79 2.52 -16.71
N LYS A 107 -18.72 2.58 -15.37
CA LYS A 107 -19.59 1.82 -14.45
C LYS A 107 -19.60 0.32 -14.76
N VAL A 108 -18.48 -0.21 -15.26
CA VAL A 108 -18.30 -1.62 -15.59
C VAL A 108 -17.63 -2.32 -14.42
N SER A 109 -18.07 -3.53 -14.08
CA SER A 109 -17.42 -4.37 -13.07
C SER A 109 -16.34 -5.26 -13.71
N GLY A 110 -15.25 -5.52 -13.00
CA GLY A 110 -14.13 -6.28 -13.54
C GLY A 110 -13.23 -6.88 -12.46
N LEU A 111 -12.08 -7.40 -12.89
CA LEU A 111 -11.03 -7.90 -12.02
C LEU A 111 -9.73 -7.18 -12.32
N ASP A 112 -8.98 -6.84 -11.28
CA ASP A 112 -7.64 -6.25 -11.41
C ASP A 112 -6.58 -7.18 -10.84
N PHE A 113 -5.61 -7.51 -11.68
CA PHE A 113 -4.52 -8.43 -11.38
C PHE A 113 -3.19 -7.70 -11.44
N ALA A 114 -2.31 -7.91 -10.47
CA ALA A 114 -0.98 -7.32 -10.50
C ALA A 114 0.14 -8.33 -10.22
N TRP A 115 1.24 -8.25 -10.96
CA TRP A 115 2.51 -8.76 -10.48
C TRP A 115 3.09 -7.84 -9.42
N SER A 116 3.60 -8.41 -8.32
CA SER A 116 4.12 -7.63 -7.18
C SER A 116 5.49 -8.08 -6.69
N THR A 117 6.06 -9.15 -7.26
CA THR A 117 7.41 -9.60 -6.90
C THR A 117 8.46 -8.81 -7.69
N ASN A 118 9.66 -8.65 -7.14
CA ASN A 118 10.75 -7.87 -7.74
C ASN A 118 10.35 -6.42 -8.05
N GLY A 119 9.68 -5.74 -7.11
CA GLY A 119 9.30 -4.33 -7.24
C GLY A 119 10.49 -3.36 -7.34
N TYR A 120 11.73 -3.83 -7.15
CA TYR A 120 12.93 -3.01 -7.24
C TYR A 120 13.17 -2.42 -8.63
N VAL A 121 12.74 -3.13 -9.68
CA VAL A 121 13.00 -2.74 -11.08
C VAL A 121 11.93 -1.80 -11.64
N TYR A 122 10.73 -1.80 -11.07
CA TYR A 122 9.58 -1.01 -11.52
C TYR A 122 9.92 0.48 -11.70
N HIS A 123 9.60 1.03 -12.87
CA HIS A 123 9.94 2.40 -13.30
C HIS A 123 11.44 2.70 -13.23
N THR A 124 12.27 1.73 -13.63
CA THR A 124 13.72 1.92 -13.75
C THR A 124 14.23 1.30 -15.05
N LYS A 125 15.45 1.65 -15.46
CA LYS A 125 16.13 1.01 -16.59
C LYS A 125 16.31 -0.51 -16.46
N TYR A 126 16.14 -1.08 -15.26
CA TYR A 126 16.25 -2.51 -15.04
C TYR A 126 14.95 -3.25 -15.40
N ASP A 127 13.84 -2.54 -15.56
CA ASP A 127 12.55 -3.10 -15.95
C ASP A 127 12.61 -3.60 -17.40
N THR A 128 13.02 -4.85 -17.54
CA THR A 128 13.34 -5.47 -18.83
C THR A 128 12.79 -6.88 -18.83
N VAL A 129 12.54 -7.42 -20.02
CA VAL A 129 12.04 -8.79 -20.20
C VAL A 129 12.88 -9.83 -19.46
N LYS A 130 14.19 -9.59 -19.29
CA LYS A 130 15.11 -10.48 -18.56
C LYS A 130 14.79 -10.62 -17.07
N GLN A 131 14.13 -9.63 -16.47
CA GLN A 131 13.74 -9.65 -15.06
C GLN A 131 12.46 -10.47 -14.82
N VAL A 132 11.67 -10.73 -15.86
CA VAL A 132 10.40 -11.45 -15.74
C VAL A 132 10.66 -12.96 -15.86
N PRO A 133 10.42 -13.75 -14.80
CA PRO A 133 10.59 -15.19 -14.87
C PRO A 133 9.59 -15.82 -15.84
N LEU A 134 10.04 -16.77 -16.68
CA LEU A 134 9.16 -17.47 -17.64
C LEU A 134 7.95 -18.15 -16.96
N GLY A 135 8.15 -18.70 -15.76
CA GLY A 135 7.08 -19.31 -14.99
C GLY A 135 5.97 -18.33 -14.59
N THR A 136 6.28 -17.04 -14.44
CA THR A 136 5.27 -16.00 -14.23
C THR A 136 4.42 -15.82 -15.48
N LEU A 137 5.05 -15.66 -16.64
CA LEU A 137 4.35 -15.51 -17.92
C LEU A 137 3.42 -16.70 -18.21
N GLN A 138 3.93 -17.92 -18.06
CA GLN A 138 3.14 -19.13 -18.30
C GLN A 138 1.94 -19.20 -17.35
N ARG A 139 2.16 -18.99 -16.05
CA ARG A 139 1.08 -19.07 -15.04
C ARG A 139 0.01 -18.02 -15.28
N THR A 140 0.40 -16.76 -15.52
CA THR A 140 -0.54 -15.69 -15.84
C THR A 140 -1.30 -16.01 -17.13
N GLY A 141 -0.61 -16.52 -18.16
CA GLY A 141 -1.24 -17.00 -19.39
C GLY A 141 -2.30 -18.07 -19.14
N ASP A 142 -1.96 -19.12 -18.39
CA ASP A 142 -2.87 -20.22 -18.05
C ASP A 142 -4.11 -19.72 -17.28
N ASN A 143 -3.90 -18.84 -16.30
CA ASN A 143 -4.96 -18.30 -15.47
C ASN A 143 -5.88 -17.35 -16.23
N ILE A 144 -5.32 -16.38 -16.96
CA ILE A 144 -6.11 -15.40 -17.71
C ILE A 144 -6.83 -16.06 -18.88
N LEU A 145 -6.19 -17.00 -19.59
CA LEU A 145 -6.87 -17.74 -20.66
C LEU A 145 -8.07 -18.53 -20.12
N ALA A 146 -7.90 -19.27 -19.02
CA ALA A 146 -8.99 -20.04 -18.42
C ALA A 146 -10.13 -19.14 -17.93
N LEU A 147 -9.80 -18.01 -17.29
CA LEU A 147 -10.76 -17.02 -16.83
C LEU A 147 -11.52 -16.38 -18.00
N THR A 148 -10.82 -15.92 -19.04
CA THR A 148 -11.41 -15.30 -20.23
C THR A 148 -12.36 -16.26 -20.94
N ILE A 149 -11.95 -17.52 -21.15
CA ILE A 149 -12.83 -18.55 -21.75
C ILE A 149 -14.04 -18.83 -20.85
N GLY A 150 -13.84 -18.88 -19.53
CA GLY A 150 -14.90 -19.05 -18.55
C GLY A 150 -15.94 -17.94 -18.59
N MET A 151 -15.48 -16.69 -18.63
CA MET A 151 -16.33 -15.50 -18.70
C MET A 151 -17.06 -15.43 -20.05
N ALA A 152 -16.35 -15.61 -21.17
CA ALA A 152 -16.92 -15.50 -22.52
C ALA A 152 -17.98 -16.57 -22.84
N ASN A 153 -17.97 -17.71 -22.15
CA ASN A 153 -18.98 -18.77 -22.30
C ASN A 153 -20.04 -18.78 -21.18
N GLY A 154 -19.87 -17.95 -20.16
CA GLY A 154 -20.80 -17.78 -19.06
C GLY A 154 -22.11 -17.14 -19.52
N HIS A 155 -23.24 -17.61 -18.99
CA HIS A 155 -24.55 -17.03 -19.29
C HIS A 155 -24.75 -15.67 -18.58
N GLN A 156 -23.96 -15.40 -17.53
CA GLN A 156 -24.10 -14.26 -16.65
C GLN A 156 -23.81 -12.91 -17.34
N LEU A 157 -23.02 -12.90 -18.42
CA LEU A 157 -22.81 -11.71 -19.25
C LEU A 157 -24.06 -11.28 -20.03
N SER A 158 -25.02 -12.19 -20.24
CA SER A 158 -26.29 -11.89 -20.90
C SER A 158 -27.31 -11.22 -19.96
N ASP A 159 -27.23 -11.50 -18.65
CA ASP A 159 -28.11 -10.92 -17.64
C ASP A 159 -27.34 -10.63 -16.34
N ILE A 160 -26.73 -9.44 -16.30
CA ILE A 160 -25.93 -8.95 -15.16
C ILE A 160 -26.86 -8.43 -14.05
N SER A 161 -28.11 -8.11 -14.37
CA SER A 161 -29.05 -7.43 -13.47
C SER A 161 -29.52 -8.28 -12.29
N GLN A 162 -29.43 -9.61 -12.40
CA GLN A 162 -29.94 -10.54 -11.40
C GLN A 162 -28.99 -10.81 -10.23
N ASN A 163 -27.73 -10.35 -10.28
CA ASN A 163 -26.70 -10.72 -9.30
C ASN A 163 -26.09 -9.51 -8.60
N THR A 164 -26.90 -8.74 -7.88
CA THR A 164 -26.47 -7.55 -7.12
C THR A 164 -26.23 -7.86 -5.63
N GLU A 165 -25.71 -9.04 -5.28
CA GLU A 165 -25.26 -9.26 -3.91
C GLU A 165 -24.14 -8.28 -3.57
N SER A 166 -24.39 -7.42 -2.58
CA SER A 166 -23.44 -6.43 -2.12
C SER A 166 -22.39 -7.11 -1.26
N GLY A 167 -21.21 -7.29 -1.85
CA GLY A 167 -19.99 -7.58 -1.12
C GLY A 167 -19.70 -9.08 -0.91
N LEU A 168 -18.46 -9.44 -1.24
CA LEU A 168 -17.97 -10.80 -1.22
C LEU A 168 -16.67 -10.85 -0.39
N VAL A 169 -16.57 -11.87 0.47
CA VAL A 169 -15.28 -12.23 1.07
C VAL A 169 -14.64 -13.29 0.17
N PHE A 170 -13.39 -13.06 -0.23
CA PHE A 170 -12.65 -14.03 -1.02
C PHE A 170 -11.17 -14.04 -0.65
N PHE A 171 -10.57 -15.22 -0.63
CA PHE A 171 -9.13 -15.39 -0.47
C PHE A 171 -8.70 -16.76 -1.00
N ASP A 172 -7.45 -16.89 -1.42
CA ASP A 172 -6.87 -18.19 -1.72
C ASP A 172 -6.32 -18.87 -0.45
N PHE A 173 -6.54 -20.19 -0.36
CA PHE A 173 -5.97 -21.02 0.67
C PHE A 173 -4.61 -21.57 0.21
N LEU A 174 -3.51 -20.96 0.66
CA LEU A 174 -2.13 -21.32 0.29
C LEU A 174 -1.86 -21.41 -1.22
N GLY A 175 -2.60 -20.66 -2.04
CA GLY A 175 -2.52 -20.72 -3.50
C GLY A 175 -3.11 -21.98 -4.14
N ALA A 176 -3.82 -22.82 -3.37
CA ALA A 176 -4.37 -24.09 -3.85
C ALA A 176 -5.78 -23.96 -4.42
N PHE A 177 -6.67 -23.24 -3.73
CA PHE A 177 -8.05 -23.00 -4.17
C PHE A 177 -8.59 -21.69 -3.57
N VAL A 178 -9.64 -21.13 -4.16
CA VAL A 178 -10.29 -19.92 -3.68
C VAL A 178 -11.42 -20.27 -2.73
N VAL A 179 -11.43 -19.66 -1.55
CA VAL A 179 -12.59 -19.64 -0.66
C VAL A 179 -13.36 -18.36 -0.93
N ARG A 180 -14.66 -18.47 -1.17
CA ARG A 180 -15.56 -17.33 -1.38
C ARG A 180 -16.88 -17.50 -0.65
N TRP A 181 -17.39 -16.42 -0.07
CA TRP A 181 -18.63 -16.42 0.71
C TRP A 181 -19.31 -15.06 0.58
N PRO A 182 -20.66 -15.03 0.44
CA PRO A 182 -21.43 -13.82 0.69
C PRO A 182 -21.21 -13.34 2.13
N PHE A 183 -21.33 -12.03 2.37
CA PHE A 183 -21.17 -11.45 3.71
C PHE A 183 -22.06 -12.12 4.78
N LEU A 184 -23.30 -12.47 4.43
CA LEU A 184 -24.21 -13.13 5.37
C LEU A 184 -23.67 -14.48 5.84
N MET A 185 -23.10 -15.29 4.94
CA MET A 185 -22.50 -16.58 5.31
C MET A 185 -21.26 -16.37 6.18
N ALA A 186 -20.40 -15.39 5.82
CA ALA A 186 -19.24 -15.05 6.62
C ALA A 186 -19.64 -14.63 8.05
N ASP A 187 -20.66 -13.78 8.20
CA ASP A 187 -21.16 -13.35 9.51
C ASP A 187 -21.70 -14.53 10.33
N VAL A 188 -22.50 -15.42 9.74
CA VAL A 188 -23.03 -16.60 10.44
C VAL A 188 -21.90 -17.49 10.94
N ILE A 189 -20.91 -17.79 10.09
CA ILE A 189 -19.74 -18.61 10.46
C ILE A 189 -18.92 -17.93 11.56
N ASN A 190 -18.71 -16.62 11.46
CA ASN A 190 -17.97 -15.86 12.45
C ASN A 190 -18.71 -15.85 13.81
N ILE A 191 -20.02 -15.60 13.83
CA ILE A 191 -20.85 -15.61 15.04
C ILE A 191 -20.85 -17.00 15.70
N LEU A 192 -21.04 -18.07 14.93
CA LEU A 192 -21.01 -19.44 15.45
C LEU A 192 -19.63 -19.76 16.05
N SER A 193 -18.55 -19.36 15.39
CA SER A 193 -17.18 -19.56 15.87
C SER A 193 -16.90 -18.81 17.18
N LEU A 194 -17.46 -17.60 17.34
CA LEU A 194 -17.41 -16.85 18.60
C LEU A 194 -18.13 -17.59 19.72
N ILE A 195 -19.36 -18.05 19.48
CA ILE A 195 -20.15 -18.80 20.48
C ILE A 195 -19.41 -20.07 20.93
N ILE A 196 -18.91 -20.85 19.98
CA ILE A 196 -18.13 -22.08 20.25
C ILE A 196 -16.87 -21.76 21.06
N SER A 197 -16.18 -20.67 20.72
CA SER A 197 -14.96 -20.24 21.41
C SER A 197 -15.23 -19.81 22.85
N LEU A 198 -16.26 -18.98 23.07
CA LEU A 198 -16.70 -18.57 24.41
C LEU A 198 -17.10 -19.78 25.26
N TYR A 199 -17.81 -20.74 24.67
CA TYR A 199 -18.17 -21.99 25.34
C TYR A 199 -16.93 -22.84 25.70
N SER A 200 -15.93 -22.92 24.81
CA SER A 200 -14.67 -23.64 25.09
C SER A 200 -13.92 -23.07 26.30
N MET A 201 -13.86 -21.73 26.41
CA MET A 201 -13.25 -21.03 27.55
C MET A 201 -14.08 -21.19 28.82
N PHE A 202 -15.41 -21.17 28.73
CA PHE A 202 -16.28 -21.48 29.87
C PHE A 202 -16.00 -22.88 30.45
N ARG A 203 -15.77 -23.89 29.58
CA ARG A 203 -15.37 -25.24 30.03
C ARG A 203 -14.00 -25.25 30.71
N ASN A 204 -13.03 -24.48 30.20
CA ASN A 204 -11.71 -24.33 30.83
C ASN A 204 -11.82 -23.72 32.23
N MET A 205 -12.62 -22.67 32.38
CA MET A 205 -12.94 -22.07 33.68
C MET A 205 -13.55 -23.11 34.64
N LYS A 206 -14.54 -23.89 34.19
CA LYS A 206 -15.15 -24.95 35.02
C LYS A 206 -14.16 -26.05 35.42
N LYS A 207 -13.19 -26.36 34.55
CA LYS A 207 -12.10 -27.29 34.89
C LYS A 207 -11.14 -26.70 35.92
N ALA A 208 -10.81 -25.41 35.82
CA ALA A 208 -9.99 -24.69 36.80
C ALA A 208 -10.69 -24.57 38.16
N GLU A 209 -12.01 -24.38 38.18
CA GLU A 209 -12.84 -24.37 39.40
C GLU A 209 -12.72 -25.69 40.17
N LYS A 210 -12.77 -26.83 39.48
CA LYS A 210 -12.52 -28.15 40.08
C LYS A 210 -11.10 -28.34 40.62
N GLN A 211 -10.16 -27.49 40.23
CA GLN A 211 -8.76 -27.51 40.67
C GLN A 211 -8.47 -26.46 41.75
N GLY A 212 -9.51 -25.84 42.32
CA GLY A 212 -9.40 -24.94 43.47
C GLY A 212 -9.34 -23.45 43.14
N ILE A 213 -9.48 -23.04 41.87
CA ILE A 213 -9.50 -21.62 41.49
C ILE A 213 -10.95 -21.12 41.43
N SER A 214 -11.30 -20.14 42.26
CA SER A 214 -12.66 -19.57 42.22
C SER A 214 -12.95 -18.89 40.88
N THR A 215 -14.22 -18.97 40.44
CA THR A 215 -14.68 -18.35 39.18
C THR A 215 -14.35 -16.85 39.10
N LYS A 216 -14.50 -16.10 40.22
CA LYS A 216 -14.12 -14.68 40.30
C LYS A 216 -12.62 -14.47 40.10
N SER A 217 -11.79 -15.35 40.67
CA SER A 217 -10.33 -15.30 40.49
C SER A 217 -9.96 -15.58 39.03
N TYR A 218 -10.58 -16.58 38.41
CA TYR A 218 -10.35 -16.92 37.00
C TYR A 218 -10.59 -15.73 36.08
N TYR A 219 -11.76 -15.08 36.15
CA TYR A 219 -12.07 -13.92 35.30
C TYR A 219 -11.14 -12.73 35.56
N LYS A 220 -10.80 -12.45 36.82
CA LYS A 220 -9.85 -11.39 37.17
C LYS A 220 -8.48 -11.64 36.52
N HIS A 221 -7.98 -12.88 36.62
CA HIS A 221 -6.69 -13.25 36.04
C HIS A 221 -6.73 -13.38 34.52
N LEU A 222 -7.85 -13.81 33.93
CA LEU A 222 -8.06 -13.82 32.49
C LEU A 222 -8.04 -12.41 31.91
N PHE A 223 -8.84 -11.49 32.47
CA PHE A 223 -8.87 -10.10 32.04
C PHE A 223 -7.51 -9.42 32.21
N SER A 224 -6.85 -9.67 33.36
CA SER A 224 -5.48 -9.21 33.56
C SER A 224 -4.55 -9.75 32.47
N SER A 225 -4.54 -11.06 32.21
CA SER A 225 -3.68 -11.68 31.20
C SER A 225 -3.97 -11.15 29.80
N PHE A 226 -5.23 -10.92 29.45
CA PHE A 226 -5.65 -10.28 28.19
C PHE A 226 -5.03 -8.88 28.02
N MET A 227 -5.15 -8.03 29.04
CA MET A 227 -4.53 -6.69 29.01
C MET A 227 -3.01 -6.76 28.94
N PHE A 228 -2.39 -7.73 29.60
CA PHE A 228 -0.93 -7.90 29.56
C PHE A 228 -0.42 -8.45 28.23
N VAL A 229 -1.18 -9.31 27.54
CA VAL A 229 -0.84 -9.75 26.18
C VAL A 229 -0.78 -8.54 25.25
N ILE A 230 -1.81 -7.68 25.27
CA ILE A 230 -1.84 -6.45 24.46
C ILE A 230 -0.67 -5.54 24.84
N LEU A 231 -0.44 -5.31 26.14
CA LEU A 231 0.68 -4.50 26.61
C LEU A 231 2.03 -5.07 26.17
N SER A 232 2.20 -6.39 26.17
CA SER A 232 3.45 -7.03 25.71
C SER A 232 3.73 -6.75 24.24
N TRP A 233 2.71 -6.73 23.39
CA TRP A 233 2.85 -6.37 21.98
C TRP A 233 3.14 -4.89 21.78
N VAL A 234 2.54 -4.00 22.59
CA VAL A 234 2.89 -2.57 22.59
C VAL A 234 4.36 -2.38 22.98
N ILE A 235 4.86 -3.11 24.00
CA ILE A 235 6.27 -3.08 24.39
C ILE A 235 7.15 -3.57 23.23
N CYS A 236 6.78 -4.65 22.54
CA CYS A 236 7.51 -5.15 21.36
C CYS A 236 7.54 -4.12 20.23
N LEU A 237 6.41 -3.44 19.97
CA LEU A 237 6.31 -2.38 18.98
C LEU A 237 7.23 -1.21 19.33
N CYS A 238 7.14 -0.68 20.54
CA CYS A 238 8.00 0.43 21.00
C CYS A 238 9.48 0.05 20.94
N PHE A 239 9.84 -1.19 21.31
CA PHE A 239 11.23 -1.66 21.23
C PHE A 239 11.74 -1.73 19.79
N ASN A 240 10.95 -2.26 18.86
CA ASN A 240 11.32 -2.32 17.44
C ASN A 240 11.38 -0.93 16.79
N LEU A 241 10.47 -0.02 17.15
CA LEU A 241 10.56 1.37 16.70
C LEU A 241 11.82 2.06 17.25
N LEU A 242 12.21 1.77 18.49
CA LEU A 242 13.47 2.25 19.05
C LEU A 242 14.69 1.69 18.28
N ILE A 243 14.67 0.41 17.90
CA ILE A 243 15.72 -0.18 17.05
C ILE A 243 15.82 0.57 15.72
N GLY A 244 14.68 0.74 15.02
CA GLY A 244 14.62 1.48 13.75
C GLY A 244 15.14 2.92 13.91
N TRP A 245 14.71 3.62 14.96
CA TRP A 245 15.17 4.97 15.27
C TRP A 245 16.69 5.05 15.47
N ASN A 246 17.27 4.09 16.20
CA ASN A 246 18.72 4.04 16.38
C ASN A 246 19.45 3.75 15.06
N LEU A 247 18.92 2.89 14.19
CA LEU A 247 19.50 2.64 12.86
C LEU A 247 19.45 3.89 11.98
N MET A 248 18.40 4.71 12.10
CA MET A 248 18.32 6.02 11.42
C MET A 248 19.41 6.97 11.92
N ILE A 249 19.55 7.15 13.24
CA ILE A 249 20.60 8.01 13.83
C ILE A 249 22.01 7.57 13.39
N LEU A 250 22.24 6.26 13.31
CA LEU A 250 23.53 5.68 12.93
C LEU A 250 23.76 5.65 11.41
N ASN A 251 22.84 6.17 10.59
CA ASN A 251 22.88 6.09 9.13
C ASN A 251 23.01 4.64 8.60
N ARG A 252 22.33 3.70 9.27
CA ARG A 252 22.23 2.27 8.93
C ARG A 252 20.82 1.83 8.56
N GLN A 253 19.92 2.79 8.32
CA GLN A 253 18.54 2.53 7.91
C GLN A 253 18.46 1.78 6.57
N MET A 254 17.34 1.10 6.36
CA MET A 254 17.06 0.27 5.19
C MET A 254 18.05 -0.88 4.95
N SER A 255 18.79 -1.34 5.97
CA SER A 255 19.70 -2.50 5.85
C SER A 255 19.03 -3.74 5.24
N TRP A 256 17.69 -3.84 5.36
CA TRP A 256 16.84 -4.88 4.80
C TRP A 256 16.46 -4.70 3.32
N TYR A 257 16.73 -3.56 2.67
CA TYR A 257 16.20 -3.25 1.33
C TYR A 257 16.73 -4.22 0.27
N ALA A 258 18.04 -4.28 0.03
CA ALA A 258 18.63 -5.30 -0.85
C ALA A 258 18.59 -6.72 -0.25
N ARG A 259 18.46 -6.84 1.07
CA ARG A 259 18.56 -8.12 1.80
C ARG A 259 17.43 -8.26 2.82
N PRO A 260 16.21 -8.63 2.38
CA PRO A 260 15.02 -8.65 3.24
C PRO A 260 15.13 -9.53 4.49
N MET A 261 16.05 -10.51 4.48
CA MET A 261 16.31 -11.38 5.62
C MET A 261 16.72 -10.60 6.88
N TRP A 262 17.30 -9.40 6.75
CA TRP A 262 17.61 -8.57 7.91
C TRP A 262 16.39 -8.18 8.73
N LEU A 263 15.18 -8.12 8.16
CA LEU A 263 13.94 -7.88 8.92
C LEU A 263 13.73 -8.93 10.01
N PHE A 264 14.11 -10.19 9.74
CA PHE A 264 14.01 -11.26 10.71
C PHE A 264 14.90 -10.99 11.93
N PHE A 265 16.18 -10.71 11.67
CA PHE A 265 17.16 -10.48 12.73
C PHE A 265 16.90 -9.17 13.49
N LEU A 266 16.50 -8.12 12.79
CA LEU A 266 16.32 -6.78 13.35
C LEU A 266 15.01 -6.59 14.09
N TYR A 267 13.92 -7.24 13.68
CA TYR A 267 12.59 -6.97 14.25
C TYR A 267 11.83 -8.21 14.68
N VAL A 268 11.94 -9.34 13.98
CA VAL A 268 11.23 -10.57 14.36
C VAL A 268 11.81 -11.21 15.61
N ILE A 269 13.15 -11.33 15.69
CA ILE A 269 13.83 -11.88 16.87
C ILE A 269 13.55 -11.02 18.12
N PRO A 270 13.66 -9.67 18.06
CA PRO A 270 13.23 -8.81 19.16
C PRO A 270 11.78 -8.97 19.58
N THR A 271 10.84 -9.03 18.64
CA THR A 271 9.42 -9.28 18.98
C THR A 271 9.27 -10.56 19.81
N LEU A 272 10.01 -11.63 19.48
CA LEU A 272 9.98 -12.87 20.22
C LEU A 272 10.56 -12.73 21.63
N PHE A 273 11.83 -12.31 21.77
CA PHE A 273 12.47 -12.33 23.08
C PHE A 273 11.91 -11.27 24.03
N VAL A 274 11.54 -10.09 23.53
CA VAL A 274 10.93 -9.03 24.34
C VAL A 274 9.53 -9.46 24.78
N GLY A 275 8.74 -10.04 23.87
CA GLY A 275 7.41 -10.56 24.20
C GLY A 275 7.47 -11.69 25.24
N MET A 276 8.40 -12.63 25.06
CA MET A 276 8.64 -13.71 26.02
C MET A 276 9.12 -13.19 27.39
N LEU A 277 10.03 -12.22 27.42
CA LEU A 277 10.54 -11.63 28.65
C LEU A 277 9.43 -10.87 29.39
N ALA A 278 8.68 -10.00 28.71
CA ALA A 278 7.57 -9.26 29.28
C ALA A 278 6.51 -10.20 29.88
N LEU A 279 6.18 -11.27 29.14
CA LEU A 279 5.26 -12.30 29.60
C LEU A 279 5.76 -13.01 30.87
N LEU A 280 7.03 -13.43 30.92
CA LEU A 280 7.60 -14.10 32.10
C LEU A 280 7.63 -13.19 33.34
N LEU A 281 8.03 -11.94 33.18
CA LEU A 281 8.09 -10.97 34.27
C LEU A 281 6.71 -10.79 34.89
N PHE A 282 5.67 -10.69 34.05
CA PHE A 282 4.32 -10.55 34.54
C PHE A 282 3.74 -11.86 35.11
N ALA A 283 3.99 -12.99 34.44
CA ALA A 283 3.60 -14.32 34.90
C ALA A 283 4.21 -14.65 36.28
N LYS A 284 5.42 -14.17 36.60
CA LYS A 284 6.05 -14.32 37.92
C LYS A 284 5.19 -13.73 39.05
N LYS A 285 4.49 -12.62 38.78
CA LYS A 285 3.55 -12.01 39.75
C LYS A 285 2.30 -12.86 39.93
N GLN A 286 1.74 -13.40 38.84
CA GLN A 286 0.54 -14.24 38.88
C GLN A 286 0.82 -15.62 39.50
N ARG A 287 2.04 -16.17 39.35
CA ARG A 287 2.47 -17.43 39.97
C ARG A 287 2.40 -17.44 41.50
N LYS A 288 2.40 -16.27 42.15
CA LYS A 288 2.19 -16.15 43.60
C LYS A 288 0.78 -16.56 44.05
N VAL A 289 -0.18 -16.56 43.12
CA VAL A 289 -1.59 -16.93 43.36
C VAL A 289 -1.94 -18.22 42.63
N ILE A 290 -1.41 -18.40 41.41
CA ILE A 290 -1.67 -19.56 40.56
C ILE A 290 -0.39 -20.38 40.46
N GLU A 291 -0.22 -21.33 41.38
CA GLU A 291 1.01 -22.11 41.49
C GLU A 291 1.23 -23.04 40.29
N SER A 292 0.16 -23.56 39.68
CA SER A 292 0.24 -24.48 38.55
C SER A 292 0.65 -23.75 37.26
N PRO A 293 1.82 -24.08 36.66
CA PRO A 293 2.25 -23.48 35.39
C PRO A 293 1.27 -23.77 34.25
N TRP A 294 0.56 -24.89 34.31
CA TRP A 294 -0.40 -25.32 33.29
C TRP A 294 -1.72 -24.54 33.34
N ILE A 295 -2.20 -24.22 34.55
CA ILE A 295 -3.39 -23.37 34.67
C ILE A 295 -3.04 -21.94 34.23
N LEU A 296 -1.85 -21.46 34.59
CA LEU A 296 -1.36 -20.18 34.12
C LEU A 296 -1.23 -20.15 32.59
N PHE A 297 -0.64 -21.18 31.99
CA PHE A 297 -0.58 -21.32 30.54
C PHE A 297 -1.98 -21.29 29.91
N GLN A 298 -2.94 -22.06 30.45
CA GLN A 298 -4.31 -22.06 29.93
C GLN A 298 -4.98 -20.68 30.03
N LEU A 299 -4.70 -19.91 31.08
CA LEU A 299 -5.19 -18.53 31.22
C LEU A 299 -4.64 -17.61 30.13
N TYR A 300 -3.35 -17.73 29.79
CA TYR A 300 -2.78 -16.97 28.67
C TYR A 300 -3.25 -17.46 27.31
N TYR A 301 -3.47 -18.77 27.16
CA TYR A 301 -4.10 -19.33 25.98
C TYR A 301 -5.50 -18.73 25.77
N ASP A 302 -6.35 -18.76 26.80
CA ASP A 302 -7.70 -18.19 26.77
C ASP A 302 -7.65 -16.66 26.58
N ALA A 303 -6.63 -15.97 27.13
CA ALA A 303 -6.44 -14.54 26.92
C ALA A 303 -6.12 -14.19 25.45
N VAL A 304 -5.21 -14.93 24.82
CA VAL A 304 -4.89 -14.78 23.39
C VAL A 304 -6.09 -15.17 22.52
N HIS A 305 -6.80 -16.24 22.89
CA HIS A 305 -8.03 -16.66 22.21
C HIS A 305 -9.11 -15.57 22.30
N LEU A 306 -9.30 -14.96 23.48
CA LEU A 306 -10.22 -13.85 23.68
C LEU A 306 -9.85 -12.62 22.85
N PHE A 307 -8.56 -12.32 22.67
CA PHE A 307 -8.11 -11.28 21.75
C PHE A 307 -8.52 -11.56 20.31
N TRP A 308 -8.30 -12.77 19.81
CA TRP A 308 -8.73 -13.13 18.45
C TRP A 308 -10.26 -13.11 18.31
N CYS A 309 -11.01 -13.50 19.35
CA CYS A 309 -12.47 -13.34 19.39
C CYS A 309 -12.88 -11.87 19.31
N PHE A 310 -12.18 -10.97 20.02
CA PHE A 310 -12.43 -9.54 19.95
C PHE A 310 -12.15 -8.99 18.54
N CYS A 311 -11.02 -9.35 17.93
CA CYS A 311 -10.72 -8.98 16.54
C CYS A 311 -11.79 -9.48 15.57
N LEU A 312 -12.21 -10.74 15.68
CA LEU A 312 -13.26 -11.32 14.85
C LEU A 312 -14.59 -10.57 15.05
N PHE A 313 -14.95 -10.26 16.29
CA PHE A 313 -16.14 -9.45 16.59
C PHE A 313 -16.08 -8.06 15.95
N CYS A 314 -14.95 -7.36 16.04
CA CYS A 314 -14.74 -6.08 15.36
C CYS A 314 -14.89 -6.21 13.83
N THR A 315 -14.40 -7.30 13.23
CA THR A 315 -14.55 -7.50 11.78
C THR A 315 -16.01 -7.67 11.34
N ILE A 316 -16.86 -8.29 12.17
CA ILE A 316 -18.30 -8.40 11.92
C ILE A 316 -18.97 -7.03 12.02
N LEU A 317 -18.68 -6.27 13.08
CA LEU A 317 -19.27 -4.94 13.31
C LEU A 317 -18.90 -3.94 12.20
N LEU A 318 -17.64 -3.95 11.77
CA LEU A 318 -17.11 -3.02 10.79
C LEU A 318 -17.21 -3.55 9.34
N LYS A 319 -17.77 -4.75 9.13
CA LYS A 319 -17.88 -5.41 7.83
C LYS A 319 -16.54 -5.55 7.08
N ILE A 320 -15.48 -5.87 7.82
CA ILE A 320 -14.12 -6.09 7.28
C ILE A 320 -14.07 -7.46 6.60
N ARG A 321 -13.72 -7.48 5.31
CA ARG A 321 -13.61 -8.67 4.45
C ARG A 321 -12.48 -9.58 4.90
N SER A 322 -11.36 -9.05 5.38
CA SER A 322 -10.23 -9.84 5.90
C SER A 322 -10.48 -10.54 7.25
N GLY A 323 -11.72 -10.57 7.76
CA GLY A 323 -12.09 -11.24 9.01
C GLY A 323 -11.76 -12.74 9.05
N PHE A 324 -11.56 -13.38 7.89
CA PHE A 324 -11.14 -14.78 7.79
C PHE A 324 -9.80 -15.07 8.49
N ILE A 325 -8.91 -14.08 8.61
CA ILE A 325 -7.65 -14.22 9.33
C ILE A 325 -7.93 -14.46 10.82
N ALA A 326 -8.76 -13.60 11.43
CA ALA A 326 -9.16 -13.76 12.82
C ALA A 326 -9.97 -15.04 13.04
N LEU A 327 -10.85 -15.38 12.08
CA LEU A 327 -11.64 -16.62 12.10
C LEU A 327 -10.76 -17.87 12.24
N LEU A 328 -9.67 -17.96 11.47
CA LEU A 328 -8.73 -19.09 11.54
C LEU A 328 -8.14 -19.22 12.93
N TRP A 329 -7.65 -18.13 13.53
CA TRP A 329 -7.09 -18.17 14.88
C TRP A 329 -8.14 -18.51 15.95
N VAL A 330 -9.38 -18.03 15.80
CA VAL A 330 -10.50 -18.31 16.73
C VAL A 330 -10.93 -19.77 16.69
N ILE A 331 -11.20 -20.33 15.49
CA ILE A 331 -11.67 -21.71 15.34
C ILE A 331 -10.60 -22.68 15.83
N PHE A 332 -9.35 -22.52 15.39
CA PHE A 332 -8.30 -23.45 15.77
C PHE A 332 -7.97 -23.38 17.26
N ALA A 333 -8.04 -22.19 17.88
CA ALA A 333 -7.92 -22.09 19.32
C ALA A 333 -9.05 -22.84 20.07
N ALA A 334 -10.29 -22.77 19.57
CA ALA A 334 -11.40 -23.54 20.13
C ALA A 334 -11.21 -25.05 19.94
N VAL A 335 -10.80 -25.49 18.75
CA VAL A 335 -10.47 -26.90 18.46
C VAL A 335 -9.38 -27.41 19.39
N GLY A 336 -8.31 -26.64 19.60
CA GLY A 336 -7.24 -26.96 20.54
C GLY A 336 -7.75 -27.15 21.98
N ASN A 337 -8.65 -26.27 22.44
CA ASN A 337 -9.30 -26.40 23.75
C ASN A 337 -10.11 -27.70 23.87
N PHE A 338 -10.96 -28.02 22.89
CA PHE A 338 -11.75 -29.25 22.91
C PHE A 338 -10.88 -30.51 22.82
N ALA A 339 -9.92 -30.53 21.91
CA ALA A 339 -8.99 -31.65 21.74
C ALA A 339 -8.18 -31.88 23.02
N CYS A 340 -7.70 -30.82 23.67
CA CYS A 340 -6.99 -30.91 24.94
C CYS A 340 -7.87 -31.56 26.03
N GLN A 341 -9.15 -31.17 26.11
CA GLN A 341 -10.09 -31.73 27.08
C GLN A 341 -10.45 -33.19 26.80
N PHE A 342 -10.49 -33.60 25.54
CA PHE A 342 -10.83 -34.96 25.13
C PHE A 342 -9.67 -35.93 25.32
N PHE A 343 -8.46 -35.56 24.88
CA PHE A 343 -7.29 -36.45 24.90
C PHE A 343 -6.51 -36.42 26.23
N PHE A 344 -6.57 -35.33 27.00
CA PHE A 344 -5.74 -35.18 28.21
C PHE A 344 -6.57 -34.97 29.48
N ARG A 345 -6.60 -35.99 30.35
CA ARG A 345 -7.14 -35.89 31.72
C ARG A 345 -6.21 -35.11 32.66
N HIS A 346 -4.88 -35.16 32.43
CA HIS A 346 -3.87 -34.41 33.19
C HIS A 346 -2.96 -33.62 32.26
N TYR A 347 -2.57 -32.41 32.68
CA TYR A 347 -1.85 -31.43 31.84
C TYR A 347 -0.40 -31.80 31.47
N ARG A 348 0.14 -32.97 31.86
CA ARG A 348 1.61 -33.22 31.89
C ARG A 348 2.16 -34.16 30.79
N ASP A 349 1.61 -34.18 29.58
CA ASP A 349 2.11 -35.06 28.51
C ASP A 349 2.83 -34.27 27.38
N LYS A 350 3.98 -34.77 26.91
CA LYS A 350 4.69 -34.22 25.73
C LYS A 350 3.81 -34.23 24.48
N LYS A 351 2.84 -35.15 24.41
CA LYS A 351 1.83 -35.20 23.35
C LYS A 351 0.99 -33.92 23.26
N TRP A 352 0.85 -33.16 24.35
CA TRP A 352 0.15 -31.88 24.33
C TRP A 352 0.89 -30.84 23.47
N LEU A 353 2.22 -30.80 23.50
CA LEU A 353 3.00 -29.88 22.67
C LEU A 353 2.80 -30.21 21.18
N LEU A 354 2.75 -31.50 20.84
CA LEU A 354 2.42 -31.94 19.48
C LEU A 354 1.02 -31.47 19.08
N LEU A 355 0.01 -31.64 19.95
CA LEU A 355 -1.35 -31.14 19.70
C LEU A 355 -1.36 -29.62 19.48
N HIS A 356 -0.64 -28.84 20.29
CA HIS A 356 -0.53 -27.39 20.14
C HIS A 356 0.09 -27.00 18.79
N ILE A 357 1.21 -27.63 18.42
CA ILE A 357 1.86 -27.40 17.13
C ILE A 357 0.91 -27.74 15.97
N VAL A 358 0.29 -28.91 15.98
CA VAL A 358 -0.65 -29.34 14.93
C VAL A 358 -1.84 -28.40 14.82
N THR A 359 -2.40 -27.97 15.95
CA THR A 359 -3.55 -27.05 16.00
C THR A 359 -3.21 -25.71 15.35
N PHE A 360 -2.04 -25.12 15.65
CA PHE A 360 -1.70 -23.80 15.13
C PHE A 360 -0.89 -23.82 13.83
N SER A 361 -0.52 -24.99 13.31
CA SER A 361 0.22 -25.11 12.04
C SER A 361 -0.53 -24.45 10.89
N LEU A 362 -1.84 -24.70 10.77
CA LEU A 362 -2.62 -24.18 9.65
C LEU A 362 -2.84 -22.66 9.71
N PRO A 363 -3.33 -22.08 10.84
CA PRO A 363 -3.40 -20.62 10.99
C PRO A 363 -2.04 -19.93 10.81
N PHE A 364 -0.96 -20.53 11.33
CA PHE A 364 0.39 -20.01 11.20
C PHE A 364 0.83 -19.96 9.74
N VAL A 365 0.74 -21.07 9.01
CA VAL A 365 1.20 -21.14 7.61
C VAL A 365 0.38 -20.22 6.72
N GLN A 366 -0.95 -20.16 6.87
CA GLN A 366 -1.79 -19.23 6.10
C GLN A 366 -1.50 -17.76 6.44
N SER A 367 -1.33 -17.41 7.72
CA SER A 367 -0.99 -16.04 8.11
C SER A 367 0.41 -15.65 7.63
N PHE A 368 1.38 -16.56 7.75
CA PHE A 368 2.74 -16.35 7.29
C PHE A 368 2.81 -16.18 5.77
N TYR A 369 2.02 -16.95 5.01
CA TYR A 369 1.83 -16.78 3.58
C TYR A 369 1.36 -15.36 3.20
N LEU A 370 0.36 -14.83 3.90
CA LEU A 370 -0.11 -13.44 3.69
C LEU A 370 0.94 -12.40 4.11
N VAL A 371 1.69 -12.66 5.19
CA VAL A 371 2.77 -11.77 5.62
C VAL A 371 3.90 -11.74 4.60
N LEU A 372 4.30 -12.88 4.04
CA LEU A 372 5.30 -12.93 2.97
C LEU A 372 4.84 -12.16 1.74
N ALA A 373 3.59 -12.33 1.30
CA ALA A 373 3.01 -11.56 0.20
C ALA A 373 3.14 -10.05 0.45
N ALA A 374 2.79 -9.60 1.65
CA ALA A 374 2.93 -8.20 2.02
C ALA A 374 4.40 -7.75 2.09
N LEU A 375 5.32 -8.56 2.61
CA LEU A 375 6.75 -8.19 2.66
C LEU A 375 7.36 -8.05 1.26
N TYR A 376 7.02 -8.94 0.32
CA TYR A 376 7.48 -8.84 -1.06
C TYR A 376 7.04 -7.55 -1.74
N MET A 377 5.85 -7.04 -1.38
CA MET A 377 5.32 -5.79 -1.92
C MET A 377 5.88 -4.55 -1.20
N PHE A 378 5.85 -4.54 0.13
CA PHE A 378 6.20 -3.34 0.90
C PHE A 378 7.72 -3.08 0.95
N VAL A 379 8.58 -4.10 0.93
CA VAL A 379 10.03 -3.88 0.96
C VAL A 379 10.50 -3.02 -0.22
N PRO A 380 10.18 -3.35 -1.49
CA PRO A 380 10.52 -2.48 -2.61
C PRO A 380 9.82 -1.11 -2.58
N ILE A 381 8.55 -1.05 -2.18
CA ILE A 381 7.79 0.22 -2.11
C ILE A 381 8.43 1.19 -1.13
N MET A 382 8.83 0.72 0.06
CA MET A 382 9.42 1.57 1.08
C MET A 382 10.75 2.19 0.64
N GLY A 383 11.53 1.50 -0.20
CA GLY A 383 12.76 2.06 -0.79
C GLY A 383 12.53 3.08 -1.92
N ARG A 384 11.27 3.34 -2.31
CA ARG A 384 10.90 4.32 -3.35
C ARG A 384 9.77 5.26 -2.94
N SER A 385 9.46 5.33 -1.65
CA SER A 385 8.34 6.13 -1.14
C SER A 385 8.69 7.61 -0.90
N GLY A 386 9.91 8.03 -1.24
CA GLY A 386 10.38 9.40 -1.04
C GLY A 386 11.19 9.59 0.24
N ALA A 387 11.98 10.65 0.28
CA ALA A 387 12.89 10.93 1.39
C ALA A 387 12.21 11.38 2.69
N SER A 388 10.98 11.88 2.62
CA SER A 388 10.20 12.33 3.78
C SER A 388 9.49 11.19 4.52
N VAL A 389 9.39 10.00 3.90
CA VAL A 389 8.70 8.85 4.47
C VAL A 389 9.66 8.07 5.35
N PRO A 390 9.38 7.86 6.66
CA PRO A 390 10.27 7.12 7.55
C PRO A 390 10.18 5.60 7.32
N ALA A 391 10.69 5.14 6.17
CA ALA A 391 10.63 3.77 5.68
C ALA A 391 11.08 2.73 6.73
N GLU A 392 12.16 3.03 7.45
CA GLU A 392 12.71 2.18 8.52
C GLU A 392 11.70 1.94 9.66
N LEU A 393 11.04 3.00 10.13
CA LEU A 393 10.07 2.91 11.23
C LEU A 393 8.79 2.21 10.78
N ILE A 394 8.35 2.45 9.54
CA ILE A 394 7.18 1.77 8.96
C ILE A 394 7.44 0.27 8.88
N MET A 395 8.61 -0.15 8.37
CA MET A 395 8.97 -1.57 8.30
C MET A 395 9.14 -2.19 9.68
N ALA A 396 9.81 -1.52 10.61
CA ALA A 396 9.96 -1.97 12.00
C ALA A 396 8.59 -2.19 12.65
N GLY A 397 7.68 -1.23 12.53
CA GLY A 397 6.32 -1.31 13.07
C GLY A 397 5.49 -2.41 12.41
N MET A 398 5.48 -2.47 11.07
CA MET A 398 4.72 -3.46 10.31
C MET A 398 5.18 -4.89 10.63
N VAL A 399 6.49 -5.15 10.65
CA VAL A 399 7.05 -6.47 10.99
C VAL A 399 6.73 -6.81 12.45
N SER A 400 6.91 -5.85 13.37
CA SER A 400 6.61 -6.07 14.79
C SER A 400 5.15 -6.47 15.03
N ILE A 401 4.19 -5.76 14.43
CA ILE A 401 2.75 -6.05 14.56
C ILE A 401 2.43 -7.42 13.97
N LYS A 402 2.85 -7.69 12.73
CA LYS A 402 2.54 -8.94 12.02
C LYS A 402 3.09 -10.16 12.76
N PHE A 403 4.34 -10.10 13.22
CA PHE A 403 4.95 -11.22 13.93
C PHE A 403 4.53 -11.33 15.40
N SER A 404 4.10 -10.24 16.05
CA SER A 404 3.43 -10.31 17.37
C SER A 404 2.14 -11.11 17.30
N LEU A 405 1.35 -10.89 16.25
CA LEU A 405 0.10 -11.60 15.99
C LEU A 405 0.34 -13.06 15.60
N ILE A 406 1.24 -13.32 14.63
CA ILE A 406 1.56 -14.69 14.19
C ILE A 406 2.12 -15.55 15.33
N PHE A 407 2.97 -14.98 16.19
CA PHE A 407 3.57 -15.70 17.31
C PHE A 407 2.74 -15.64 18.59
N SER A 408 1.49 -15.16 18.56
CA SER A 408 0.66 -14.98 19.75
C SER A 408 0.53 -16.25 20.61
N PHE A 409 0.37 -17.42 19.97
CA PHE A 409 0.28 -18.72 20.64
C PHE A 409 1.64 -19.42 20.80
N VAL A 410 2.71 -18.88 20.23
CA VAL A 410 4.09 -19.40 20.36
C VAL A 410 4.78 -18.79 21.57
N THR A 411 4.65 -17.48 21.78
CA THR A 411 5.28 -16.75 22.90
C THR A 411 4.84 -17.30 24.25
N ILE A 412 3.59 -17.75 24.39
CA ILE A 412 3.06 -18.31 25.64
C ILE A 412 3.69 -19.66 26.04
N LEU A 413 4.33 -20.38 25.11
CA LEU A 413 5.03 -21.63 25.41
C LEU A 413 6.22 -21.43 26.35
N ILE A 414 6.75 -20.21 26.45
CA ILE A 414 7.83 -19.88 27.37
C ILE A 414 7.47 -20.19 28.83
N LEU A 415 6.18 -20.13 29.18
CA LEU A 415 5.68 -20.42 30.53
C LEU A 415 5.88 -21.88 30.94
N LEU A 416 5.97 -22.80 29.97
CA LEU A 416 6.16 -24.23 30.16
C LEU A 416 7.63 -24.65 29.95
N CYS A 417 8.49 -23.73 29.53
CA CYS A 417 9.91 -24.00 29.32
C CYS A 417 10.63 -24.19 30.66
N LYS A 418 11.50 -25.21 30.74
CA LYS A 418 12.31 -25.48 31.93
C LYS A 418 13.39 -24.41 32.18
N SER A 419 13.97 -23.87 31.11
CA SER A 419 15.05 -22.88 31.17
C SER A 419 14.76 -21.70 30.26
N PRO A 420 13.72 -20.90 30.57
CA PRO A 420 13.26 -19.83 29.70
C PRO A 420 14.34 -18.76 29.47
N GLU A 421 15.19 -18.50 30.45
CA GLU A 421 16.32 -17.56 30.37
C GLU A 421 17.30 -17.95 29.26
N ARG A 422 17.57 -19.25 29.04
CA ARG A 422 18.46 -19.70 27.96
C ARG A 422 17.91 -19.35 26.59
N VAL A 423 16.61 -19.55 26.38
CA VAL A 423 15.94 -19.24 25.11
C VAL A 423 16.02 -17.74 24.83
N ILE A 424 15.70 -16.91 25.85
CA ILE A 424 15.75 -15.45 25.74
C ILE A 424 17.18 -14.97 25.47
N ASN A 425 18.17 -15.50 26.20
CA ASN A 425 19.57 -15.11 26.04
C ASN A 425 20.13 -15.49 24.66
N ILE A 426 19.73 -16.63 24.09
CA ILE A 426 20.13 -17.03 22.73
C ILE A 426 19.54 -16.05 21.71
N LEU A 427 18.23 -15.77 21.79
CA LEU A 427 17.57 -14.84 20.86
C LEU A 427 18.14 -13.43 20.97
N ALA A 428 18.32 -12.92 22.20
CA ALA A 428 18.96 -11.63 22.44
C ALA A 428 20.40 -11.62 21.90
N GLY A 429 21.17 -12.68 22.12
CA GLY A 429 22.53 -12.82 21.58
C GLY A 429 22.57 -12.74 20.05
N VAL A 430 21.68 -13.46 19.35
CA VAL A 430 21.56 -13.38 17.89
C VAL A 430 21.22 -11.97 17.43
N PHE A 431 20.30 -11.29 18.12
CA PHE A 431 19.95 -9.90 17.82
C PHE A 431 21.15 -8.94 18.00
N PHE A 432 21.85 -8.99 19.14
CA PHE A 432 23.00 -8.10 19.39
C PHE A 432 24.17 -8.36 18.43
N ILE A 433 24.41 -9.63 18.07
CA ILE A 433 25.39 -9.97 17.03
C ILE A 433 24.96 -9.35 15.70
N SER A 434 23.68 -9.48 15.33
CA SER A 434 23.15 -8.92 14.07
C SER A 434 23.27 -7.40 14.01
N MET A 435 22.94 -6.70 15.12
CA MET A 435 23.15 -5.25 15.25
C MET A 435 24.62 -4.86 15.10
N THR A 436 25.52 -5.60 15.76
CA THR A 436 26.97 -5.37 15.65
C THR A 436 27.43 -5.52 14.21
N VAL A 437 26.98 -6.58 13.52
CA VAL A 437 27.32 -6.82 12.12
C VAL A 437 26.83 -5.68 11.23
N ILE A 438 25.58 -5.23 11.36
CA ILE A 438 25.04 -4.12 10.54
C ILE A 438 25.76 -2.80 10.82
N ILE A 439 26.07 -2.50 12.08
CA ILE A 439 26.70 -1.23 12.46
C ILE A 439 28.15 -1.15 11.97
N PHE A 440 28.91 -2.24 12.15
CA PHE A 440 30.37 -2.23 11.95
C PHE A 440 30.84 -2.85 10.62
N THR A 441 29.94 -3.38 9.80
CA THR A 441 30.30 -3.99 8.50
C THR A 441 29.45 -3.42 7.36
N PRO A 442 29.88 -3.55 6.09
CA PRO A 442 29.09 -3.12 4.94
C PRO A 442 27.90 -4.06 4.66
N LEU A 443 27.66 -5.09 5.46
CA LEU A 443 26.57 -6.04 5.20
C LEU A 443 25.16 -5.42 5.34
N GLY A 444 25.05 -4.29 6.02
CA GLY A 444 23.85 -3.45 6.11
C GLY A 444 23.74 -2.40 4.99
N PHE A 445 24.61 -2.42 3.97
CA PHE A 445 24.46 -1.51 2.84
C PHE A 445 23.16 -1.83 2.08
N PRO A 446 22.27 -0.84 1.88
CA PRO A 446 20.90 -1.10 1.45
C PRO A 446 20.75 -1.36 -0.05
N TYR A 447 21.73 -1.02 -0.89
CA TYR A 447 21.58 -1.01 -2.35
C TYR A 447 22.37 -2.09 -3.07
N SER A 448 21.94 -2.44 -4.28
CA SER A 448 22.63 -3.36 -5.19
C SER A 448 22.57 -2.83 -6.63
N GLY A 449 23.71 -2.84 -7.30
CA GLY A 449 23.84 -2.56 -8.73
C GLY A 449 23.92 -3.82 -9.60
N GLU A 450 23.74 -5.01 -9.02
CA GLU A 450 23.79 -6.27 -9.76
C GLU A 450 22.61 -6.37 -10.73
N VAL A 451 22.88 -6.67 -12.00
CA VAL A 451 21.85 -6.68 -13.06
C VAL A 451 20.75 -7.71 -12.78
N MET A 452 21.08 -8.85 -12.19
CA MET A 452 20.12 -9.93 -11.92
C MET A 452 19.40 -9.81 -10.57
N ALA A 453 19.87 -8.92 -9.68
CA ALA A 453 19.27 -8.64 -8.38
C ALA A 453 19.47 -7.16 -7.99
N PRO A 454 18.92 -6.23 -8.79
CA PRO A 454 19.11 -4.81 -8.55
C PRO A 454 18.26 -4.37 -7.37
N ALA A 455 18.83 -3.49 -6.54
CA ALA A 455 18.11 -2.76 -5.50
C ALA A 455 18.59 -1.31 -5.55
N PRO A 456 18.16 -0.54 -6.57
CA PRO A 456 18.74 0.76 -6.84
C PRO A 456 18.23 1.79 -5.82
N GLN A 457 19.12 2.72 -5.47
CA GLN A 457 18.71 4.02 -4.96
C GLN A 457 18.15 4.87 -6.11
N ARG A 458 17.06 5.59 -5.86
CA ARG A 458 16.31 6.29 -6.91
C ARG A 458 16.44 7.81 -6.78
N TYR A 459 16.58 8.46 -7.94
CA TYR A 459 16.61 9.91 -8.10
C TYR A 459 15.78 10.28 -9.31
N MET A 460 15.04 11.37 -9.21
CA MET A 460 14.39 12.01 -10.35
C MET A 460 15.04 13.38 -10.54
N ILE A 461 15.66 13.60 -11.70
CA ILE A 461 16.49 14.77 -11.97
C ILE A 461 15.97 15.45 -13.24
N PHE A 462 15.63 16.74 -13.11
CA PHE A 462 15.18 17.56 -14.23
C PHE A 462 16.23 18.63 -14.54
N HIS A 463 16.78 18.61 -15.75
CA HIS A 463 17.59 19.72 -16.25
C HIS A 463 16.66 20.87 -16.64
N THR A 464 16.68 21.94 -15.84
CA THR A 464 15.62 22.93 -15.77
C THR A 464 16.12 24.33 -16.12
N LEU A 465 15.32 25.05 -16.90
CA LEU A 465 15.40 26.49 -17.08
C LEU A 465 14.17 27.11 -16.40
N ARG A 466 14.37 28.12 -15.55
CA ARG A 466 13.28 28.86 -14.88
C ARG A 466 13.34 30.32 -15.26
N ILE A 467 12.19 30.88 -15.61
CA ILE A 467 12.03 32.30 -15.95
C ILE A 467 10.90 32.84 -15.09
N PHE A 468 11.23 33.78 -14.21
CA PHE A 468 10.30 34.39 -13.28
C PHE A 468 9.92 35.78 -13.78
N HIS A 469 8.63 36.04 -13.85
CA HIS A 469 8.08 37.33 -14.25
C HIS A 469 7.58 38.11 -13.02
N ASN A 470 7.53 39.44 -13.14
CA ASN A 470 6.83 40.31 -12.19
C ASN A 470 5.37 40.52 -12.62
N GLU A 471 4.64 41.32 -11.85
CA GLU A 471 3.19 41.54 -12.05
C GLU A 471 2.86 42.31 -13.35
N HIS A 472 3.87 42.88 -14.02
CA HIS A 472 3.77 43.52 -15.34
C HIS A 472 4.25 42.61 -16.49
N GLY A 473 4.54 41.34 -16.22
CA GLY A 473 5.03 40.37 -17.22
C GLY A 473 6.51 40.56 -17.62
N LYS A 474 7.26 41.45 -16.97
CA LYS A 474 8.71 41.60 -17.22
C LYS A 474 9.50 40.54 -16.47
N VAL A 475 10.53 39.99 -17.10
CA VAL A 475 11.46 39.04 -16.47
C VAL A 475 12.15 39.72 -15.29
N ARG A 476 11.98 39.17 -14.08
CA ARG A 476 12.67 39.62 -12.85
C ARG A 476 13.90 38.78 -12.53
N LYS A 477 13.86 37.49 -12.85
CA LYS A 477 14.91 36.51 -12.55
C LYS A 477 14.84 35.39 -13.59
N ALA A 478 15.99 34.92 -14.04
CA ALA A 478 16.09 33.69 -14.82
C ALA A 478 17.30 32.90 -14.31
N ASP A 479 17.12 31.60 -14.11
CA ASP A 479 18.19 30.70 -13.68
C ASP A 479 18.03 29.31 -14.29
N SER A 480 19.09 28.51 -14.21
CA SER A 480 19.11 27.15 -14.70
C SER A 480 19.88 26.22 -13.78
N GLY A 481 19.52 24.94 -13.81
CA GLY A 481 20.08 23.94 -12.90
C GLY A 481 19.41 22.59 -13.01
N TYR A 482 19.87 21.67 -12.18
CA TYR A 482 19.22 20.39 -11.97
C TYR A 482 18.30 20.49 -10.77
N TRP A 483 17.01 20.29 -10.99
CA TRP A 483 16.06 20.02 -9.91
C TRP A 483 16.09 18.53 -9.62
N MET A 484 16.58 18.17 -8.43
CA MET A 484 16.69 16.79 -7.99
C MET A 484 15.64 16.53 -6.91
N VAL A 485 14.72 15.61 -7.20
CA VAL A 485 13.71 15.14 -6.28
C VAL A 485 14.22 13.89 -5.55
N ASP A 486 14.19 13.94 -4.22
CA ASP A 486 14.74 12.87 -3.38
C ASP A 486 13.69 11.76 -3.19
N MET A 487 13.83 10.70 -3.98
CA MET A 487 12.91 9.56 -3.98
C MET A 487 13.25 8.47 -2.95
N ASP A 488 14.27 8.69 -2.12
CA ASP A 488 14.82 7.74 -1.16
C ASP A 488 15.29 8.44 0.13
N VAL A 489 15.07 7.83 1.29
CA VAL A 489 15.42 8.34 2.62
C VAL A 489 16.91 8.60 2.85
N ASN A 490 17.80 7.96 2.09
CA ASN A 490 19.24 8.20 2.16
C ASN A 490 19.70 9.27 1.16
N SER A 491 18.82 9.79 0.32
CA SER A 491 19.14 10.87 -0.61
C SER A 491 19.17 12.22 0.11
N PRO A 492 20.11 13.12 -0.23
CA PRO A 492 21.26 12.93 -1.12
C PRO A 492 22.53 12.41 -0.41
N ALA A 493 22.47 12.22 0.91
CA ALA A 493 23.64 11.98 1.76
C ALA A 493 24.50 10.77 1.32
N SER A 494 23.88 9.70 0.83
CA SER A 494 24.58 8.49 0.38
C SER A 494 25.50 8.70 -0.83
N VAL A 495 25.21 9.68 -1.69
CA VAL A 495 25.95 9.95 -2.93
C VAL A 495 26.75 11.25 -2.87
N GLN A 496 26.58 12.05 -1.82
CA GLN A 496 27.20 13.38 -1.69
C GLN A 496 28.73 13.32 -1.83
N ASN A 497 29.37 12.29 -1.28
CA ASN A 497 30.82 12.10 -1.37
C ASN A 497 31.29 11.48 -2.70
N LEU A 498 30.36 10.94 -3.50
CA LEU A 498 30.67 10.24 -4.76
C LEU A 498 30.48 11.14 -5.98
N VAL A 499 29.54 12.08 -5.91
CA VAL A 499 29.17 12.96 -7.01
C VAL A 499 29.60 14.40 -6.67
N PRO A 500 30.69 14.92 -7.27
CA PRO A 500 31.26 16.22 -6.90
C PRO A 500 30.29 17.39 -6.99
N ASP A 501 29.36 17.36 -7.95
CA ASP A 501 28.34 18.40 -8.12
C ASP A 501 27.33 18.47 -6.96
N MET A 502 27.23 17.41 -6.13
CA MET A 502 26.41 17.44 -4.91
C MET A 502 26.93 18.46 -3.87
N ASN A 503 28.20 18.89 -3.97
CA ASN A 503 28.71 19.96 -3.11
C ASN A 503 28.08 21.33 -3.42
N LYS A 504 27.43 21.48 -4.58
CA LYS A 504 26.72 22.70 -4.99
C LYS A 504 25.22 22.65 -4.66
N LEU A 505 24.78 21.63 -3.92
CA LEU A 505 23.37 21.49 -3.53
C LEU A 505 22.92 22.73 -2.75
N THR A 506 21.82 23.31 -3.21
CA THR A 506 21.13 24.39 -2.55
C THR A 506 19.69 23.97 -2.28
N ARG A 507 19.15 24.47 -1.18
CA ARG A 507 17.73 24.37 -0.87
C ARG A 507 17.22 25.77 -0.57
N ASP A 508 16.15 26.14 -1.23
CA ASP A 508 15.45 27.39 -0.98
C ASP A 508 14.18 27.06 -0.17
N PRO A 509 14.20 27.25 1.16
CA PRO A 509 13.06 26.93 2.01
C PRO A 509 11.88 27.88 1.78
N ASP A 510 12.16 29.09 1.29
CA ASP A 510 11.17 30.16 1.12
C ASP A 510 10.53 30.13 -0.27
N ALA A 511 11.10 29.42 -1.24
CA ALA A 511 10.58 29.28 -2.60
C ALA A 511 9.08 28.92 -2.66
N CYS A 512 8.61 28.00 -1.82
CA CYS A 512 7.19 27.61 -1.77
C CYS A 512 6.26 28.71 -1.21
N SER A 513 6.82 29.61 -0.41
CA SER A 513 6.11 30.77 0.11
C SER A 513 6.12 31.93 -0.88
N GLU A 514 7.13 32.04 -1.73
CA GLU A 514 7.29 33.14 -2.68
C GLU A 514 6.63 32.85 -4.02
N GLU A 515 6.82 31.63 -4.52
CA GLU A 515 6.51 31.19 -5.88
C GLU A 515 5.40 30.14 -5.92
N LEU A 516 4.53 30.25 -6.93
CA LEU A 516 3.50 29.23 -7.18
C LEU A 516 4.19 27.88 -7.49
N TYR A 517 3.76 26.81 -6.80
CA TYR A 517 4.41 25.49 -6.88
C TYR A 517 5.92 25.52 -6.59
N CYS A 518 6.34 26.41 -5.69
CA CYS A 518 7.75 26.61 -5.29
C CYS A 518 8.68 27.00 -6.45
N GLY A 519 8.15 27.40 -7.61
CA GLY A 519 8.94 27.70 -8.79
C GLY A 519 9.65 26.48 -9.39
N TYR A 520 9.16 25.26 -9.16
CA TYR A 520 9.70 24.04 -9.78
C TYR A 520 8.76 23.49 -10.85
N PRO A 521 9.30 22.82 -11.89
CA PRO A 521 8.50 22.28 -13.00
C PRO A 521 7.80 20.98 -12.59
N TYR A 522 6.75 21.06 -11.78
CA TYR A 522 5.96 19.88 -11.42
C TYR A 522 5.18 19.34 -12.63
N LEU A 523 5.34 18.05 -12.93
CA LEU A 523 4.56 17.37 -13.98
C LEU A 523 3.15 16.97 -13.50
N LEU A 524 3.01 16.70 -12.21
CA LEU A 524 1.79 16.25 -11.55
C LEU A 524 1.55 17.07 -10.27
N PRO A 525 0.31 17.18 -9.76
CA PRO A 525 -0.02 17.97 -8.56
C PRO A 525 0.38 17.27 -7.24
N VAL A 526 1.66 16.88 -7.13
CA VAL A 526 2.18 16.02 -6.06
C VAL A 526 3.12 16.77 -5.10
N ILE A 527 2.92 18.07 -4.92
CA ILE A 527 3.79 18.95 -4.11
C ILE A 527 4.02 18.46 -2.68
N LYS A 528 3.01 17.82 -2.06
CA LYS A 528 3.14 17.20 -0.73
C LYS A 528 4.04 15.96 -0.73
N PHE A 529 3.92 15.13 -1.76
CA PHE A 529 4.71 13.91 -1.91
C PHE A 529 6.17 14.23 -2.20
N LEU A 530 6.45 15.28 -2.98
CA LEU A 530 7.81 15.70 -3.35
C LEU A 530 8.32 16.89 -2.52
N SER A 531 8.00 16.90 -1.23
CA SER A 531 8.31 18.01 -0.32
C SER A 531 9.81 18.18 -0.01
N LEU A 532 10.61 17.14 -0.23
CA LEU A 532 12.07 17.20 -0.15
C LEU A 532 12.69 17.10 -1.54
N SER A 533 13.33 18.19 -1.96
CA SER A 533 14.08 18.27 -3.19
C SER A 533 15.21 19.28 -3.04
N HIS A 534 16.16 19.20 -3.96
CA HIS A 534 17.34 20.04 -4.00
C HIS A 534 17.54 20.64 -5.39
N TRP A 535 18.27 21.76 -5.43
CA TRP A 535 18.66 22.44 -6.65
C TRP A 535 20.18 22.48 -6.78
N ILE A 536 20.69 22.13 -7.96
CA ILE A 536 22.11 22.21 -8.30
C ILE A 536 22.27 23.19 -9.46
N PRO A 537 22.92 24.35 -9.27
CA PRO A 537 23.18 25.29 -10.36
C PRO A 537 23.95 24.64 -11.51
N ALA A 538 23.46 24.82 -12.73
CA ALA A 538 24.08 24.26 -13.95
C ALA A 538 23.75 25.14 -15.17
N PRO A 539 24.49 25.02 -16.29
CA PRO A 539 24.14 25.69 -17.54
C PRO A 539 22.72 25.35 -18.00
N ALA A 540 22.11 26.20 -18.83
CA ALA A 540 20.75 25.96 -19.32
C ALA A 540 20.67 24.69 -20.20
N PRO A 541 19.56 23.93 -20.14
CA PRO A 541 19.31 22.83 -21.06
C PRO A 541 19.18 23.32 -22.50
N ASN A 542 19.53 22.46 -23.46
CA ASN A 542 19.26 22.71 -24.87
C ASN A 542 17.81 22.31 -25.18
N LEU A 543 16.92 23.29 -25.23
CA LEU A 543 15.49 23.09 -25.46
C LEU A 543 15.14 23.50 -26.89
N PRO A 544 14.49 22.62 -27.69
CA PRO A 544 14.03 22.98 -29.03
C PRO A 544 13.12 24.20 -29.03
N ASN A 545 12.13 24.20 -28.14
CA ASN A 545 11.19 25.31 -27.90
C ASN A 545 11.03 25.55 -26.40
N ILE A 546 11.07 26.82 -25.99
CA ILE A 546 10.77 27.24 -24.62
C ILE A 546 9.25 27.35 -24.47
N SER A 547 8.71 26.83 -23.37
CA SER A 547 7.26 26.96 -23.11
C SER A 547 6.90 28.38 -22.72
N ASP A 548 5.81 28.89 -23.28
CA ASP A 548 5.36 30.25 -23.05
C ASP A 548 3.83 30.31 -22.92
N ILE A 549 3.35 31.30 -22.16
CA ILE A 549 1.94 31.57 -21.96
C ILE A 549 1.64 33.03 -22.24
N VAL A 550 0.74 33.26 -23.20
CA VAL A 550 0.35 34.59 -23.64
C VAL A 550 -1.10 34.85 -23.25
N LEU A 551 -1.34 35.97 -22.57
CA LEU A 551 -2.69 36.51 -22.37
C LEU A 551 -3.11 37.27 -23.62
N ASN A 552 -3.96 36.67 -24.45
CA ASN A 552 -4.40 37.28 -25.71
C ASN A 552 -5.40 38.42 -25.48
N HIS A 553 -6.40 38.17 -24.65
CA HIS A 553 -7.51 39.09 -24.44
C HIS A 553 -8.16 38.93 -23.07
N LYS A 554 -8.45 40.06 -22.42
CA LYS A 554 -9.15 40.16 -21.13
C LYS A 554 -10.34 41.10 -21.26
N HIS A 555 -11.54 40.63 -20.91
CA HIS A 555 -12.76 41.46 -20.95
C HIS A 555 -13.77 41.06 -19.87
N LEU A 556 -14.66 41.99 -19.54
CA LEU A 556 -15.76 41.79 -18.59
C LEU A 556 -16.95 41.13 -19.31
N ILE A 557 -17.49 40.04 -18.76
CA ILE A 557 -18.64 39.32 -19.32
C ILE A 557 -19.93 39.63 -18.55
N ASN A 558 -19.84 39.68 -17.22
CA ASN A 558 -20.96 40.02 -16.34
C ASN A 558 -20.46 40.95 -15.24
N LYS A 559 -21.35 41.62 -14.49
CA LYS A 559 -21.02 42.76 -13.59
C LYS A 559 -19.73 42.61 -12.78
N ASN A 560 -19.37 41.39 -12.33
CA ASN A 560 -18.13 41.10 -11.63
C ASN A 560 -17.30 39.92 -12.21
N VAL A 561 -17.62 39.41 -13.40
CA VAL A 561 -16.95 38.24 -14.00
C VAL A 561 -16.10 38.64 -15.18
N TRP A 562 -14.79 38.39 -15.07
CA TRP A 562 -13.79 38.68 -16.10
C TRP A 562 -13.34 37.41 -16.79
N ARG A 563 -13.35 37.41 -18.13
CA ARG A 563 -12.77 36.33 -18.94
C ARG A 563 -11.37 36.66 -19.40
N PHE A 564 -10.47 35.70 -19.21
CA PHE A 564 -9.09 35.74 -19.67
C PHE A 564 -8.90 34.64 -20.71
N ASN A 565 -8.37 34.99 -21.87
CA ASN A 565 -8.06 34.04 -22.95
C ASN A 565 -6.56 33.86 -23.05
N PHE A 566 -6.09 32.64 -22.90
CA PHE A 566 -4.69 32.27 -22.94
C PHE A 566 -4.37 31.42 -24.15
N THR A 567 -3.15 31.59 -24.67
CA THR A 567 -2.50 30.63 -25.56
C THR A 567 -1.25 30.14 -24.86
N VAL A 568 -1.09 28.82 -24.78
CA VAL A 568 0.13 28.17 -24.30
C VAL A 568 0.82 27.50 -25.47
N THR A 569 2.12 27.70 -25.59
CA THR A 569 2.98 27.00 -26.54
C THR A 569 4.06 26.24 -25.78
N GLY A 570 4.44 25.06 -26.24
CA GLY A 570 5.38 24.21 -25.50
C GLY A 570 5.51 22.81 -26.09
N PRO A 571 6.19 21.90 -25.37
CA PRO A 571 6.39 20.51 -25.77
C PRO A 571 5.13 19.65 -25.54
N TYR A 572 5.28 18.34 -25.73
CA TYR A 572 4.23 17.32 -25.58
C TYR A 572 3.59 17.26 -24.19
N HIS A 573 4.33 17.67 -23.15
CA HIS A 573 3.88 17.60 -21.77
C HIS A 573 3.96 18.97 -21.12
N ILE A 574 2.81 19.50 -20.73
CA ILE A 574 2.68 20.84 -20.16
C ILE A 574 1.92 20.76 -18.84
N GLY A 575 2.50 21.31 -17.78
CA GLY A 575 1.80 21.59 -16.54
C GLY A 575 1.40 23.07 -16.50
N LEU A 576 0.13 23.33 -16.22
CA LEU A 576 -0.40 24.67 -15.99
C LEU A 576 -0.85 24.76 -14.53
N MET A 577 -0.31 25.74 -13.81
CA MET A 577 -0.71 26.04 -12.44
C MET A 577 -1.34 27.42 -12.36
N LEU A 578 -2.50 27.51 -11.71
CA LEU A 578 -3.26 28.74 -11.55
C LEU A 578 -3.52 29.00 -10.07
N SER A 579 -3.40 30.25 -9.63
CA SER A 579 -3.86 30.66 -8.30
C SER A 579 -4.51 32.05 -8.35
N PRO A 580 -5.85 32.13 -8.25
CA PRO A 580 -6.56 33.42 -8.14
C PRO A 580 -6.03 34.23 -6.95
N ARG A 581 -5.96 35.56 -7.09
CA ARG A 581 -5.56 36.47 -6.00
C ARG A 581 -6.69 36.64 -4.97
N ALA A 582 -6.37 37.19 -3.80
CA ALA A 582 -7.35 37.37 -2.73
C ALA A 582 -8.57 38.19 -3.22
N GLY A 583 -9.78 37.75 -2.88
CA GLY A 583 -11.03 38.35 -3.37
C GLY A 583 -11.39 38.02 -4.82
N VAL A 584 -10.68 37.07 -5.45
CA VAL A 584 -10.95 36.56 -6.80
C VAL A 584 -11.19 35.05 -6.75
N LYS A 585 -12.26 34.57 -7.39
CA LYS A 585 -12.60 33.15 -7.46
C LYS A 585 -12.64 32.66 -8.91
N LEU A 586 -12.02 31.52 -9.19
CA LEU A 586 -12.20 30.81 -10.46
C LEU A 586 -13.59 30.15 -10.45
N VAL A 587 -14.46 30.56 -11.38
CA VAL A 587 -15.84 30.04 -11.44
C VAL A 587 -16.08 29.15 -12.63
N LYS A 588 -15.32 29.32 -13.72
CA LYS A 588 -15.44 28.49 -14.91
C LYS A 588 -14.15 28.52 -15.72
N TRP A 589 -13.90 27.46 -16.48
CA TRP A 589 -12.88 27.42 -17.51
C TRP A 589 -13.40 26.67 -18.74
N SER A 590 -12.65 26.73 -19.84
CA SER A 590 -12.95 25.97 -21.06
C SER A 590 -12.23 24.64 -21.16
N ILE A 591 -11.49 24.26 -20.12
CA ILE A 591 -10.60 23.08 -20.12
C ILE A 591 -11.40 21.80 -19.86
N ASP A 592 -12.23 21.81 -18.81
CA ASP A 592 -13.10 20.70 -18.44
C ASP A 592 -14.51 21.21 -18.14
N SER A 593 -15.53 20.36 -18.32
CA SER A 593 -16.92 20.69 -18.04
C SER A 593 -17.28 20.64 -16.55
N ASN A 594 -16.52 19.90 -15.75
CA ASN A 594 -16.70 19.77 -14.32
C ASN A 594 -16.13 20.98 -13.58
N GLU A 595 -16.55 21.15 -12.33
CA GLU A 595 -16.01 22.18 -11.46
C GLU A 595 -14.50 21.95 -11.23
N PRO A 596 -13.66 23.01 -11.35
CA PRO A 596 -12.23 22.91 -11.09
C PRO A 596 -11.95 22.39 -9.68
N LEU A 597 -11.12 21.35 -9.57
CA LEU A 597 -10.72 20.81 -8.27
C LEU A 597 -9.60 21.68 -7.66
N GLU A 598 -9.80 22.11 -6.42
CA GLU A 598 -8.79 22.86 -5.67
C GLU A 598 -7.65 21.93 -5.22
N GLY A 599 -6.42 22.34 -5.47
CA GLY A 599 -5.20 21.71 -4.99
C GLY A 599 -4.70 22.33 -3.69
N GLU A 600 -3.43 22.10 -3.38
CA GLU A 600 -2.81 22.66 -2.18
C GLU A 600 -2.77 24.19 -2.19
N PRO A 601 -3.13 24.86 -1.09
CA PRO A 601 -3.27 26.30 -1.09
C PRO A 601 -1.92 27.01 -1.18
N PHE A 602 -1.86 28.08 -1.97
CA PHE A 602 -0.68 28.96 -2.09
C PHE A 602 -0.98 30.32 -1.46
N LYS A 603 -0.24 30.68 -0.39
CA LYS A 603 -0.50 31.88 0.42
C LYS A 603 -1.96 31.96 0.92
N GLY A 604 -2.54 30.81 1.29
CA GLY A 604 -3.93 30.70 1.73
C GLY A 604 -4.98 30.83 0.62
N ARG A 605 -4.57 30.80 -0.65
CA ARG A 605 -5.45 30.89 -1.83
C ARG A 605 -5.56 29.55 -2.53
N PRO A 606 -6.70 29.24 -3.18
CA PRO A 606 -6.83 28.00 -3.94
C PRO A 606 -5.82 27.95 -5.08
N THR A 607 -5.38 26.74 -5.40
CA THR A 607 -4.59 26.47 -6.60
C THR A 607 -5.31 25.47 -7.48
N TYR A 608 -5.05 25.55 -8.78
CA TYR A 608 -5.58 24.61 -9.76
C TYR A 608 -4.42 24.13 -10.62
N PHE A 609 -4.45 22.85 -10.95
CA PHE A 609 -3.42 22.20 -11.76
C PHE A 609 -4.06 21.54 -12.96
N VAL A 610 -3.47 21.75 -14.14
CA VAL A 610 -3.86 21.05 -15.36
C VAL A 610 -2.63 20.41 -15.96
N TYR A 611 -2.70 19.11 -16.17
CA TYR A 611 -1.76 18.37 -16.99
C TYR A 611 -2.30 18.29 -18.41
N TYR A 612 -1.56 18.85 -19.36
CA TYR A 612 -1.84 18.74 -20.78
C TYR A 612 -0.80 17.84 -21.44
N GLY A 613 -1.28 16.79 -22.10
CA GLY A 613 -0.46 15.83 -22.84
C GLY A 613 -0.88 15.79 -24.31
N CYS A 614 0.08 15.83 -25.22
CA CYS A 614 -0.15 15.65 -26.65
C CYS A 614 0.75 14.53 -27.20
N ALA A 615 0.22 13.69 -28.08
CA ALA A 615 0.96 12.55 -28.63
C ALA A 615 1.92 12.94 -29.76
N SER A 616 1.51 13.82 -30.68
CA SER A 616 2.32 14.33 -31.78
C SER A 616 1.89 15.75 -32.16
N ASP A 617 2.78 16.48 -32.83
CA ASP A 617 2.46 17.78 -33.46
C ASP A 617 1.83 18.80 -32.49
N PRO A 618 2.56 19.24 -31.45
CA PRO A 618 2.02 20.15 -30.45
C PRO A 618 1.58 21.47 -31.10
N GLU A 619 0.27 21.70 -31.10
CA GLU A 619 -0.32 22.96 -31.52
C GLU A 619 -0.46 23.93 -30.33
N PRO A 620 -0.54 25.26 -30.58
CA PRO A 620 -0.83 26.22 -29.53
C PRO A 620 -2.15 25.88 -28.81
N TRP A 621 -2.05 25.61 -27.51
CA TRP A 621 -3.19 25.27 -26.67
C TRP A 621 -3.93 26.54 -26.24
N ASN A 622 -5.15 26.72 -26.75
CA ASN A 622 -5.99 27.86 -26.44
C ASN A 622 -7.06 27.51 -25.41
N PHE A 623 -7.18 28.30 -24.35
CA PHE A 623 -8.24 28.13 -23.36
C PHE A 623 -8.64 29.47 -22.75
N HIS A 624 -9.80 29.49 -22.08
CA HIS A 624 -10.22 30.64 -21.30
C HIS A 624 -10.65 30.25 -19.89
N ILE A 625 -10.54 31.22 -19.00
CA ILE A 625 -11.01 31.13 -17.62
C ILE A 625 -11.86 32.35 -17.27
N ASP A 626 -12.84 32.14 -16.40
CA ASP A 626 -13.75 33.14 -15.88
C ASP A 626 -13.48 33.34 -14.39
N LEU A 627 -13.11 34.56 -14.02
CA LEU A 627 -12.77 34.95 -12.66
C LEU A 627 -13.83 35.92 -12.12
N LEU A 628 -14.46 35.54 -11.00
CA LEU A 628 -15.37 36.39 -10.24
C LEU A 628 -14.57 37.25 -9.26
N VAL A 629 -14.81 38.57 -9.27
CA VAL A 629 -14.25 39.52 -8.29
C VAL A 629 -15.30 39.80 -7.22
N GLU A 630 -15.02 39.42 -5.98
CA GLU A 630 -15.97 39.53 -4.86
C GLU A 630 -15.99 40.93 -4.22
N SER A 631 -14.88 41.67 -4.33
CA SER A 631 -14.75 43.04 -3.81
C SER A 631 -15.29 44.09 -4.80
N THR A 632 -15.78 45.21 -4.26
CA THR A 632 -16.11 46.42 -5.05
C THR A 632 -14.86 47.13 -5.56
N GLU A 633 -13.70 46.94 -4.91
CA GLU A 633 -12.42 47.42 -5.40
C GLU A 633 -11.81 46.41 -6.36
N LYS A 634 -11.56 46.86 -7.60
CA LYS A 634 -10.96 46.03 -8.65
C LYS A 634 -9.49 45.73 -8.29
N PRO A 635 -9.11 44.46 -8.03
CA PRO A 635 -7.71 44.14 -7.80
C PRO A 635 -6.90 44.38 -9.08
N GLU A 636 -5.74 45.02 -8.94
CA GLU A 636 -4.82 45.33 -10.04
C GLU A 636 -4.34 44.04 -10.74
N HIS A 637 -4.04 43.01 -9.93
CA HIS A 637 -3.63 41.68 -10.38
C HIS A 637 -4.62 40.64 -9.87
N MET A 638 -5.12 39.78 -10.77
CA MET A 638 -6.23 38.86 -10.48
C MET A 638 -5.81 37.39 -10.36
N LEU A 639 -4.63 37.04 -10.89
CA LEU A 639 -4.24 35.65 -11.09
C LEU A 639 -2.72 35.52 -11.14
N ASP A 640 -2.19 34.55 -10.42
CA ASP A 640 -0.83 34.03 -10.65
C ASP A 640 -0.90 32.80 -11.54
N VAL A 641 0.02 32.72 -12.49
CA VAL A 641 0.08 31.64 -13.48
C VAL A 641 1.51 31.14 -13.57
N ALA A 642 1.66 29.82 -13.58
CA ALA A 642 2.91 29.17 -13.93
C ALA A 642 2.65 28.12 -15.02
N VAL A 643 3.58 28.01 -15.95
CA VAL A 643 3.58 26.99 -17.01
C VAL A 643 4.94 26.30 -16.99
N CYS A 644 4.92 24.97 -16.99
CA CYS A 644 6.10 24.14 -17.16
C CYS A 644 5.94 23.26 -18.40
N GLY A 645 6.99 23.16 -19.20
CA GLY A 645 7.06 22.24 -20.33
C GLY A 645 8.13 21.18 -20.10
N HIS A 646 7.80 19.94 -20.45
CA HIS A 646 8.68 18.79 -20.23
C HIS A 646 9.02 18.10 -21.55
N TYR A 647 10.31 17.92 -21.78
CA TYR A 647 10.85 17.00 -22.78
C TYR A 647 11.21 15.69 -22.07
N LEU A 648 10.31 14.71 -22.14
CA LEU A 648 10.46 13.41 -21.46
C LEU A 648 11.09 12.34 -22.35
N TYR A 649 11.36 12.66 -23.62
CA TYR A 649 11.94 11.76 -24.62
C TYR A 649 13.36 12.23 -24.93
N GLY A 650 14.34 11.37 -24.65
CA GLY A 650 15.77 11.59 -24.91
C GLY A 650 16.49 10.27 -25.06
#